data_AF-A0A968VQM2-F1
#
_entry.id   AF-A0A968VQM2-F1
#
_cell.length_a   1.000
_cell.length_b   1.000
_cell.length_c   1.000
_cell.angle_alpha   90.00
_cell.angle_beta   90.00
_cell.angle_gamma   90.00
#
_symmetry.space_group_name_H-M   'P 1'
#
loop_
_entity.id
_entity.type
_entity.pdbx_description
1 polymer ?
#
loop_
_entity_poly.entity_id
_entity_poly.type
_entity_poly.pdbx_seq_one_letter_code
_entity_poly.pdbx_strand_id
1 'polypeptide(L)'
;QVRSSPLYTPALLLIFLGAFTKSAQFPFHFWLPGAMSAPTPASAYLHSATMVKAGIYLLARLHPALSETLLWSGTLTAVGAFTFLFASFVAIRQVDIKALLAYSTVAMLGTLTMLLGLGGHYAQEAVVTNILSHALYKSPLFMIAGIIDHETGTRDMRLLGGLRKRLPRTMVLCAIALISMAGIPPLLGFVAKEWVLKGALESPLDQSLRYLVLAVVVASAALTIVSAWRMFKQVFLGAASEEVAAKHPHEPALGMLLAPAVPALLTVLLPLGLLPTVSALLSPAAASVAGEALTFDLYLWEGLSVALGLSVLAIGGGVALASIEQRVAGLRTPWPERWRGATIFDGIIDGTLALATSLTRLIQGGRLRRYIANTFLALLLIVGLPFVLYGLNDPRNPLVVPFDAELQLYEIIAASLVPIGVFATVTARSRLGAIIAVSVVGAMIALFFALFSAPDLALTQLLIEVLSTVFLVLVFSVLPSRFETLSARWVRTRDAMIAIVVGLLMGTIALVSASSGMFAPLAPYFLANSLPAAQGANVVNVILVDFRGFDTLGEVTVLFIAAVGIYSLLRMRNTPPKVRSKAPMIAQHHVATPPQKPDLIEEREAVRDVGLDHFAYCGAVATAVAAVALAVYADPRP
;
A
#
# COMPACT_ATOMS: atom_id res chain seq x y z
N GLN A 1 -21.90 -24.88 8.02
CA GLN A 1 -22.26 -23.99 6.88
C GLN A 1 -21.06 -23.19 6.37
N VAL A 2 -20.24 -22.54 7.21
CA VAL A 2 -19.03 -21.81 6.73
C VAL A 2 -17.95 -22.75 6.17
N ARG A 3 -17.69 -23.87 6.85
CA ARG A 3 -16.65 -24.86 6.48
C ARG A 3 -16.90 -25.56 5.14
N SER A 4 -18.14 -25.59 4.66
CA SER A 4 -18.54 -26.21 3.38
C SER A 4 -18.52 -25.23 2.20
N SER A 5 -18.22 -23.95 2.43
CA SER A 5 -18.17 -22.95 1.37
C SER A 5 -16.93 -23.14 0.49
N PRO A 6 -17.03 -22.96 -0.85
CA PRO A 6 -15.85 -22.96 -1.73
C PRO A 6 -14.85 -21.84 -1.39
N LEU A 7 -15.29 -20.79 -0.68
CA LEU A 7 -14.45 -19.67 -0.25
C LEU A 7 -13.75 -19.92 1.10
N TYR A 8 -13.96 -21.08 1.73
CA TYR A 8 -13.38 -21.39 3.04
C TYR A 8 -11.85 -21.35 3.04
N THR A 9 -11.21 -22.01 2.07
CA THR A 9 -9.74 -22.06 1.98
C THR A 9 -9.11 -20.68 1.76
N PRO A 10 -9.54 -19.86 0.77
CA PRO A 10 -9.05 -18.49 0.64
C PRO A 10 -9.27 -17.64 1.88
N ALA A 11 -10.45 -17.74 2.52
CA ALA A 11 -10.74 -17.00 3.74
C ALA A 11 -9.79 -17.39 4.89
N LEU A 12 -9.55 -18.69 5.09
CA LEU A 12 -8.59 -19.18 6.08
C LEU A 12 -7.17 -18.68 5.83
N LEU A 13 -6.70 -18.72 4.58
CA LEU A 13 -5.36 -18.23 4.24
C LEU A 13 -5.20 -16.73 4.54
N LEU A 14 -6.22 -15.91 4.26
CA LEU A 14 -6.21 -14.49 4.58
C LEU A 14 -6.28 -14.24 6.10
N ILE A 15 -7.08 -15.02 6.83
CA ILE A 15 -7.16 -14.96 8.29
C ILE A 15 -5.82 -15.34 8.91
N PHE A 16 -5.18 -16.43 8.46
CA PHE A 16 -3.86 -16.84 8.91
C PHE A 16 -2.82 -15.78 8.59
N LEU A 17 -2.81 -15.21 7.38
CA LEU A 17 -1.90 -14.14 7.03
C LEU A 17 -2.02 -12.96 8.00
N GLY A 18 -3.24 -12.50 8.28
CA GLY A 18 -3.48 -11.40 9.23
C GLY A 18 -3.10 -11.77 10.66
N ALA A 19 -3.57 -12.91 11.15
CA ALA A 19 -3.35 -13.37 12.52
C ALA A 19 -1.86 -13.63 12.80
N PHE A 20 -1.18 -14.40 11.93
CA PHE A 20 0.23 -14.73 12.06
C PHE A 20 1.14 -13.51 11.97
N THR A 21 0.79 -12.54 11.13
CA THR A 21 1.53 -11.28 11.06
C THR A 21 1.41 -10.52 12.39
N LYS A 22 0.20 -10.41 12.95
CA LYS A 22 -0.03 -9.68 14.22
C LYS A 22 0.51 -10.40 15.45
N SER A 23 0.46 -11.73 15.50
CA SER A 23 1.02 -12.53 16.60
C SER A 23 2.47 -12.96 16.36
N ALA A 24 3.16 -12.32 15.41
CA ALA A 24 4.58 -12.52 15.12
C ALA A 24 4.98 -14.00 14.93
N GLN A 25 4.14 -14.80 14.28
CA GLN A 25 4.46 -16.19 13.97
C GLN A 25 5.49 -16.28 12.85
N PHE A 26 6.15 -17.43 12.70
CA PHE A 26 7.00 -17.67 11.54
C PHE A 26 6.17 -17.66 10.24
N PRO A 27 6.62 -17.00 9.15
CA PRO A 27 7.89 -16.25 9.00
C PRO A 27 7.83 -14.76 9.37
N PHE A 28 6.67 -14.24 9.79
CA PHE A 28 6.41 -12.82 10.07
C PHE A 28 6.90 -12.29 11.43
N HIS A 29 7.76 -13.03 12.14
CA HIS A 29 8.19 -12.67 13.51
C HIS A 29 9.18 -11.49 13.58
N PHE A 30 9.82 -11.14 12.46
CA PHE A 30 10.98 -10.24 12.40
C PHE A 30 10.70 -8.80 12.83
N TRP A 31 9.45 -8.32 12.71
CA TRP A 31 9.09 -6.96 13.10
C TRP A 31 9.10 -6.76 14.63
N LEU A 32 8.84 -7.81 15.41
CA LEU A 32 8.68 -7.70 16.87
C LEU A 32 10.01 -7.33 17.56
N PRO A 33 11.16 -7.97 17.25
CA PRO A 33 12.45 -7.52 17.75
C PRO A 33 12.80 -6.09 17.30
N GLY A 34 12.49 -5.71 16.05
CA GLY A 34 12.73 -4.35 15.54
C GLY A 34 11.93 -3.27 16.26
N ALA A 35 10.73 -3.60 16.76
CA ALA A 35 9.88 -2.71 17.54
C ALA A 35 10.43 -2.41 18.96
N MET A 36 11.46 -3.13 19.43
CA MET A 36 12.07 -2.91 20.75
C MET A 36 12.89 -1.62 20.87
N SER A 37 13.00 -0.85 19.77
CA SER A 37 13.47 0.54 19.78
C SER A 37 12.50 1.48 20.51
N ALA A 38 11.24 1.10 20.69
CA ALA A 38 10.24 1.89 21.37
C ALA A 38 10.52 2.10 22.88
N PRO A 39 9.95 3.16 23.49
CA PRO A 39 9.99 3.38 24.93
C PRO A 39 9.47 2.17 25.71
N THR A 40 10.14 1.82 26.81
CA THR A 40 9.87 0.58 27.55
C THR A 40 8.45 0.44 28.09
N PRO A 41 7.77 1.51 28.57
CA PRO A 41 6.36 1.41 28.96
C PRO A 41 5.45 0.99 27.80
N ALA A 42 5.71 1.49 26.59
CA ALA A 42 4.97 1.07 25.39
C ALA A 42 5.25 -0.41 25.07
N SER A 43 6.51 -0.85 25.16
CA SER A 43 6.86 -2.26 24.97
C SER A 43 6.16 -3.17 26.01
N ALA A 44 6.15 -2.76 27.28
CA ALA A 44 5.48 -3.51 28.34
C ALA A 44 3.97 -3.68 28.05
N TYR A 45 3.28 -2.60 27.66
CA TYR A 45 1.86 -2.66 27.33
C TYR A 45 1.57 -3.48 26.06
N LEU A 46 2.23 -3.13 24.94
CA LEU A 46 1.94 -3.70 23.63
C LEU A 46 2.32 -5.17 23.50
N HIS A 47 3.45 -5.57 24.08
CA HIS A 47 3.99 -6.92 23.92
C HIS A 47 3.62 -7.86 25.08
N SER A 48 3.14 -7.33 26.20
CA SER A 48 2.65 -8.18 27.30
C SER A 48 1.15 -8.39 27.27
N ALA A 49 0.33 -7.44 26.80
CA ALA A 49 -1.13 -7.52 26.98
C ALA A 49 -1.98 -7.28 25.72
N THR A 50 -1.58 -6.40 24.81
CA THR A 50 -2.52 -5.89 23.78
C THR A 50 -2.17 -6.31 22.36
N MET A 51 -1.24 -5.60 21.71
CA MET A 51 -1.02 -5.68 20.26
C MET A 51 -0.73 -7.10 19.77
N VAL A 52 0.20 -7.80 20.44
CA VAL A 52 0.62 -9.14 20.00
C VAL A 52 -0.41 -10.23 20.29
N LYS A 53 -1.33 -9.98 21.23
CA LYS A 53 -2.43 -10.89 21.57
C LYS A 53 -3.63 -10.73 20.63
N ALA A 54 -3.71 -9.66 19.84
CA ALA A 54 -4.82 -9.45 18.90
C ALA A 54 -4.93 -10.57 17.84
N GLY A 55 -3.81 -11.05 17.31
CA GLY A 55 -3.80 -12.19 16.39
C GLY A 55 -4.28 -13.48 17.05
N ILE A 56 -3.85 -13.74 18.29
CA ILE A 56 -4.29 -14.89 19.08
C ILE A 56 -5.78 -14.79 19.42
N TYR A 57 -6.24 -13.61 19.82
CA TYR A 57 -7.65 -13.34 20.09
C TYR A 57 -8.52 -13.60 18.85
N LEU A 58 -8.09 -13.14 17.67
CA LEU A 58 -8.80 -13.39 16.41
C LEU A 58 -8.93 -14.90 16.15
N LEU A 59 -7.83 -15.65 16.28
CA LEU A 59 -7.85 -17.10 16.10
C LEU A 59 -8.74 -17.79 17.13
N ALA A 60 -8.64 -17.42 18.42
CA ALA A 60 -9.46 -17.96 19.48
C ALA A 60 -10.95 -17.63 19.30
N ARG A 61 -11.27 -16.41 18.83
CA ARG A 61 -12.65 -15.98 18.58
C ARG A 61 -13.30 -16.71 17.42
N LEU A 62 -12.52 -17.02 16.39
CA LEU A 62 -12.99 -17.76 15.22
C LEU A 62 -12.90 -19.28 15.40
N HIS A 63 -12.22 -19.74 16.45
CA HIS A 63 -12.00 -21.15 16.72
C HIS A 63 -13.31 -21.96 16.69
N PRO A 64 -14.41 -21.62 17.39
CA PRO A 64 -15.63 -22.43 17.35
C PRO A 64 -16.20 -22.63 15.94
N ALA A 65 -16.08 -21.63 15.07
CA ALA A 65 -16.64 -21.69 13.72
C ALA A 65 -15.72 -22.38 12.71
N LEU A 66 -14.41 -22.28 12.89
CA LEU A 66 -13.39 -22.69 11.89
C LEU A 66 -12.52 -23.88 12.32
N SER A 67 -12.59 -24.29 13.60
CA SER A 67 -11.92 -25.50 14.08
C SER A 67 -12.49 -26.77 13.42
N GLU A 68 -11.89 -27.92 13.71
CA GLU A 68 -12.26 -29.25 13.15
C GLU A 68 -11.95 -29.46 11.66
N THR A 69 -11.19 -28.57 11.02
CA THR A 69 -10.61 -28.86 9.70
C THR A 69 -9.10 -29.10 9.82
N LEU A 70 -8.58 -30.04 9.02
CA LEU A 70 -7.14 -30.33 8.99
C LEU A 70 -6.31 -29.09 8.62
N LEU A 71 -6.86 -28.22 7.75
CA LEU A 71 -6.22 -26.96 7.39
C LEU A 71 -6.11 -26.01 8.60
N TRP A 72 -7.09 -26.02 9.52
CA TRP A 72 -7.02 -25.25 10.75
C TRP A 72 -6.05 -25.86 11.74
N SER A 73 -6.33 -27.09 12.18
CA SER A 73 -5.55 -27.76 13.24
C SER A 73 -4.10 -27.99 12.82
N GLY A 74 -3.89 -28.49 11.60
CA GLY A 74 -2.56 -28.79 11.06
C GLY A 74 -1.69 -27.54 10.90
N THR A 75 -2.24 -26.47 10.31
CA THR A 75 -1.46 -25.23 10.10
C THR A 75 -1.16 -24.53 11.42
N LEU A 76 -2.13 -24.37 12.32
CA LEU A 76 -1.89 -23.71 13.61
C LEU A 76 -0.91 -24.50 14.49
N THR A 77 -1.05 -25.84 14.55
CA THR A 77 -0.14 -26.70 15.29
C THR A 77 1.27 -26.63 14.73
N ALA A 78 1.45 -26.79 13.42
CA ALA A 78 2.76 -26.79 12.78
C ALA A 78 3.47 -25.43 12.90
N VAL A 79 2.78 -24.34 12.54
CA VAL A 79 3.35 -22.98 12.60
C VAL A 79 3.62 -22.57 14.05
N GLY A 80 2.69 -22.85 14.96
CA GLY A 80 2.84 -22.53 16.38
C GLY A 80 3.98 -23.31 17.04
N ALA A 81 4.06 -24.63 16.83
CA ALA A 81 5.11 -25.48 17.37
C ALA A 81 6.50 -25.08 16.84
N PHE A 82 6.61 -24.84 15.53
CA PHE A 82 7.84 -24.37 14.93
C PHE A 82 8.25 -22.99 15.49
N THR A 83 7.31 -22.04 15.54
CA THR A 83 7.55 -20.70 16.10
C THR A 83 8.00 -20.78 17.56
N PHE A 84 7.36 -21.64 18.36
CA PHE A 84 7.69 -21.83 19.77
C PHE A 84 9.14 -22.30 19.95
N LEU A 85 9.53 -23.36 19.23
CA LEU A 85 10.89 -23.91 19.30
C LEU A 85 11.94 -22.94 18.76
N PHE A 86 11.68 -22.39 17.57
CA PHE A 86 12.57 -21.44 16.91
C PHE A 86 12.82 -20.22 17.79
N ALA A 87 11.77 -19.59 18.30
CA ALA A 87 11.91 -18.37 19.09
C ALA A 87 12.53 -18.64 20.46
N SER A 88 12.25 -19.79 21.09
CA SER A 88 12.91 -20.20 22.34
C SER A 88 14.42 -20.37 22.15
N PHE A 89 14.84 -20.98 21.03
CA PHE A 89 16.25 -21.10 20.68
C PHE A 89 16.91 -19.76 20.39
N VAL A 90 16.25 -18.89 19.61
CA VAL A 90 16.79 -17.56 19.26
C VAL A 90 16.85 -16.63 20.48
N ALA A 91 15.92 -16.73 21.43
CA ALA A 91 15.90 -15.94 22.66
C ALA A 91 17.18 -16.13 23.48
N ILE A 92 17.67 -17.38 23.61
CA ILE A 92 18.90 -17.68 24.35
C ILE A 92 20.11 -16.99 23.72
N ARG A 93 20.09 -16.65 22.42
CA ARG A 93 21.23 -16.05 21.72
C ARG A 93 21.27 -14.53 21.83
N GLN A 94 20.18 -13.90 22.26
CA GLN A 94 20.10 -12.45 22.33
C GLN A 94 21.06 -11.90 23.38
N VAL A 95 21.63 -10.74 23.08
CA VAL A 95 22.54 -10.00 23.98
C VAL A 95 21.84 -8.81 24.63
N ASP A 96 20.83 -8.24 23.99
CA ASP A 96 20.00 -7.17 24.54
C ASP A 96 18.81 -7.76 25.33
N ILE A 97 18.51 -7.18 26.50
CA ILE A 97 17.41 -7.63 27.35
C ILE A 97 16.05 -7.56 26.63
N LYS A 98 15.72 -6.44 25.97
CA LYS A 98 14.42 -6.30 25.29
C LYS A 98 14.31 -7.25 24.11
N ALA A 99 15.39 -7.47 23.37
CA ALA A 99 15.43 -8.45 22.28
C ALA A 99 15.17 -9.88 22.79
N LEU A 100 15.78 -10.28 23.91
CA LEU A 100 15.49 -11.56 24.58
C LEU A 100 14.01 -11.65 24.99
N LEU A 101 13.48 -10.57 25.59
CA LEU A 101 12.08 -10.50 25.99
C LEU A 101 11.11 -10.53 24.79
N ALA A 102 11.50 -9.95 23.65
CA ALA A 102 10.73 -10.02 22.41
C ALA A 102 10.66 -11.44 21.87
N TYR A 103 11.78 -12.15 21.73
CA TYR A 103 11.77 -13.54 21.25
C TYR A 103 11.08 -14.50 22.21
N SER A 104 11.21 -14.31 23.53
CA SER A 104 10.42 -15.10 24.49
C SER A 104 8.91 -14.76 24.44
N THR A 105 8.54 -13.58 23.96
CA THR A 105 7.13 -13.24 23.63
C THR A 105 6.68 -13.99 22.38
N VAL A 106 7.49 -14.00 21.30
CA VAL A 106 7.22 -14.81 20.11
C VAL A 106 7.04 -16.28 20.46
N ALA A 107 7.90 -16.82 21.33
CA ALA A 107 7.82 -18.20 21.80
C ALA A 107 6.46 -18.51 22.44
N MET A 108 6.02 -17.67 23.38
CA MET A 108 4.71 -17.84 24.04
C MET A 108 3.53 -17.69 23.07
N LEU A 109 3.60 -16.76 22.10
CA LEU A 109 2.56 -16.64 21.07
C LEU A 109 2.53 -17.88 20.16
N GLY A 110 3.70 -18.47 19.87
CA GLY A 110 3.82 -19.78 19.22
C GLY A 110 3.13 -20.88 20.01
N THR A 111 3.35 -20.95 21.33
CA THR A 111 2.65 -21.89 22.22
C THR A 111 1.13 -21.71 22.15
N LEU A 112 0.62 -20.48 22.25
CA LEU A 112 -0.82 -20.18 22.17
C LEU A 112 -1.42 -20.55 20.81
N THR A 113 -0.70 -20.27 19.72
CA THR A 113 -1.13 -20.63 18.36
C THR A 113 -1.17 -22.14 18.19
N MET A 114 -0.17 -22.86 18.71
CA MET A 114 -0.12 -24.32 18.70
C MET A 114 -1.29 -24.93 19.47
N LEU A 115 -1.59 -24.43 20.68
CA LEU A 115 -2.71 -24.92 21.49
C LEU A 115 -4.06 -24.78 20.78
N LEU A 116 -4.30 -23.64 20.12
CA LEU A 116 -5.50 -23.44 19.28
C LEU A 116 -5.57 -24.40 18.09
N GLY A 117 -4.43 -24.94 17.65
CA GLY A 117 -4.35 -25.97 16.63
C GLY A 117 -4.58 -27.40 17.17
N LEU A 118 -4.10 -27.68 18.39
CA LEU A 118 -4.22 -29.01 19.01
C LEU A 118 -5.66 -29.38 19.31
N GLY A 119 -6.50 -28.40 19.69
CA GLY A 119 -7.87 -28.67 20.15
C GLY A 119 -7.91 -29.48 21.46
N GLY A 120 -9.10 -29.94 21.86
CA GLY A 120 -9.31 -30.61 23.14
C GLY A 120 -9.56 -29.64 24.30
N HIS A 121 -10.07 -30.15 25.42
CA HIS A 121 -10.54 -29.32 26.53
C HIS A 121 -9.38 -28.60 27.22
N TYR A 122 -8.31 -29.34 27.58
CA TYR A 122 -7.15 -28.75 28.27
C TYR A 122 -6.42 -27.70 27.41
N ALA A 123 -6.44 -27.84 26.08
CA ALA A 123 -5.78 -26.87 25.21
C ALA A 123 -6.48 -25.50 25.22
N GLN A 124 -7.81 -25.46 25.25
CA GLN A 124 -8.56 -24.20 25.30
C GLN A 124 -8.40 -23.51 26.66
N GLU A 125 -8.43 -24.29 27.73
CA GLU A 125 -8.12 -23.82 29.08
C GLU A 125 -6.69 -23.27 29.17
N ALA A 126 -5.73 -23.98 28.57
CA ALA A 126 -4.34 -23.55 28.51
C ALA A 126 -4.19 -22.22 27.78
N VAL A 127 -4.91 -21.98 26.68
CA VAL A 127 -4.84 -20.71 25.93
C VAL A 127 -5.19 -19.53 26.82
N VAL A 128 -6.34 -19.56 27.51
CA VAL A 128 -6.77 -18.43 28.35
C VAL A 128 -5.88 -18.26 29.59
N THR A 129 -5.47 -19.38 30.20
CA THR A 129 -4.59 -19.36 31.37
C THR A 129 -3.20 -18.81 31.04
N ASN A 130 -2.64 -19.18 29.88
CA ASN A 130 -1.35 -18.66 29.43
C ASN A 130 -1.43 -17.21 28.97
N ILE A 131 -2.56 -16.73 28.44
CA ILE A 131 -2.76 -15.30 28.14
C ILE A 131 -2.60 -14.46 29.41
N LEU A 132 -3.26 -14.86 30.51
CA LEU A 132 -3.18 -14.19 31.80
C LEU A 132 -1.77 -14.30 32.41
N SER A 133 -1.26 -15.53 32.52
CA SER A 133 0.06 -15.78 33.10
C SER A 133 1.16 -15.00 32.36
N HIS A 134 1.12 -15.02 31.02
CA HIS A 134 2.05 -14.26 30.18
C HIS A 134 1.99 -12.76 30.43
N ALA A 135 0.79 -12.18 30.55
CA ALA A 135 0.67 -10.76 30.85
C ALA A 135 1.31 -10.41 32.21
N LEU A 136 1.08 -11.25 33.22
CA LEU A 136 1.56 -11.02 34.59
C LEU A 136 3.07 -11.18 34.76
N TYR A 137 3.72 -12.10 34.05
CA TYR A 137 5.18 -12.19 34.13
C TYR A 137 5.92 -11.31 33.10
N LYS A 138 5.34 -11.05 31.91
CA LYS A 138 6.05 -10.31 30.85
C LYS A 138 6.05 -8.80 31.09
N SER A 139 4.93 -8.26 31.57
CA SER A 139 4.80 -6.83 31.90
C SER A 139 5.89 -6.37 32.89
N PRO A 140 6.08 -7.03 34.06
CA PRO A 140 7.13 -6.63 34.98
C PRO A 140 8.52 -6.83 34.40
N LEU A 141 8.78 -7.86 33.59
CA LEU A 141 10.08 -8.06 32.96
C LEU A 141 10.46 -6.91 32.02
N PHE A 142 9.53 -6.40 31.22
CA PHE A 142 9.79 -5.22 30.40
C PHE A 142 10.00 -3.98 31.25
N MET A 143 9.16 -3.74 32.27
CA MET A 143 9.34 -2.61 33.18
C MET A 143 10.70 -2.65 33.89
N ILE A 144 11.13 -3.83 34.35
CA ILE A 144 12.45 -4.05 34.95
C ILE A 144 13.58 -3.83 33.95
N ALA A 145 13.43 -4.28 32.71
CA ALA A 145 14.40 -3.97 31.65
C ALA A 145 14.54 -2.44 31.47
N GLY A 146 13.45 -1.69 31.63
CA GLY A 146 13.45 -0.23 31.60
C GLY A 146 14.12 0.41 32.82
N ILE A 147 13.92 -0.15 34.01
CA ILE A 147 14.66 0.24 35.23
C ILE A 147 16.16 0.03 35.01
N ILE A 148 16.58 -1.15 34.54
CA ILE A 148 17.99 -1.46 34.30
C ILE A 148 18.61 -0.52 33.26
N ASP A 149 17.90 -0.24 32.16
CA ASP A 149 18.34 0.70 31.12
C ASP A 149 18.52 2.11 31.69
N HIS A 150 17.55 2.58 32.48
CA HIS A 150 17.59 3.89 33.12
C HIS A 150 18.75 4.04 34.11
N GLU A 151 18.98 3.02 34.95
CA GLU A 151 19.96 3.08 36.03
C GLU A 151 21.39 2.76 35.59
N THR A 152 21.56 1.96 34.54
CA THR A 152 22.90 1.54 34.07
C THR A 152 23.31 2.19 32.75
N GLY A 153 22.37 2.81 32.02
CA GLY A 153 22.60 3.40 30.70
C GLY A 153 22.79 2.39 29.56
N THR A 154 22.64 1.09 29.83
CA THR A 154 22.76 0.04 28.82
C THR A 154 21.81 -1.12 29.07
N ARG A 155 21.45 -1.82 27.98
CA ARG A 155 20.65 -3.05 27.98
C ARG A 155 21.44 -4.28 27.52
N ASP A 156 22.72 -4.10 27.22
CA ASP A 156 23.58 -5.17 26.76
C ASP A 156 24.01 -6.06 27.93
N MET A 157 23.49 -7.29 27.96
CA MET A 157 23.78 -8.27 29.00
C MET A 157 25.26 -8.70 29.06
N ARG A 158 26.08 -8.35 28.06
CA ARG A 158 27.53 -8.57 28.10
C ARG A 158 28.27 -7.56 28.98
N LEU A 159 27.68 -6.36 29.16
CA LEU A 159 28.26 -5.25 29.92
C LEU A 159 27.68 -5.16 31.35
N LEU A 160 26.47 -5.68 31.53
CA LEU A 160 25.79 -5.76 32.82
C LEU A 160 26.41 -6.83 33.72
N GLY A 161 26.16 -6.70 35.02
CA GLY A 161 26.60 -7.66 36.03
C GLY A 161 26.60 -7.04 37.43
N GLY A 162 26.67 -7.87 38.46
CA GLY A 162 26.87 -7.43 39.85
C GLY A 162 25.77 -6.56 40.47
N LEU A 163 24.63 -6.37 39.79
CA LEU A 163 23.57 -5.46 40.23
C LEU A 163 22.83 -5.94 41.48
N ARG A 164 23.01 -7.19 41.93
CA ARG A 164 22.34 -7.74 43.13
C ARG A 164 22.53 -6.90 44.40
N LYS A 165 23.68 -6.22 44.56
CA LYS A 165 23.99 -5.39 45.73
C LYS A 165 23.43 -3.97 45.61
N ARG A 166 23.22 -3.51 44.37
CA ARG A 166 22.80 -2.14 44.04
C ARG A 166 21.28 -2.03 43.85
N LEU A 167 20.67 -3.09 43.30
CA LEU A 167 19.26 -3.20 42.95
C LEU A 167 18.61 -4.47 43.57
N PRO A 168 18.66 -4.67 44.90
CA PRO A 168 18.16 -5.89 45.55
C PRO A 168 16.63 -6.11 45.40
N ARG A 169 15.81 -5.06 45.49
CA ARG A 169 14.35 -5.12 45.32
C ARG A 169 14.01 -5.41 43.86
N THR A 170 14.64 -4.69 42.92
CA THR A 170 14.46 -4.95 41.49
C THR A 170 14.89 -6.38 41.12
N MET A 171 15.96 -6.89 41.73
CA MET A 171 16.40 -8.28 41.56
C MET A 171 15.34 -9.28 42.02
N VAL A 172 14.74 -9.09 43.20
CA VAL A 172 13.70 -10.00 43.71
C VAL A 172 12.48 -9.99 42.80
N LEU A 173 12.00 -8.82 42.36
CA LEU A 173 10.88 -8.73 41.43
C LEU A 173 11.19 -9.40 40.09
N CYS A 174 12.42 -9.22 39.59
CA CYS A 174 12.89 -9.88 38.37
C CYS A 174 12.94 -11.40 38.54
N ALA A 175 13.47 -11.89 39.66
CA ALA A 175 13.53 -13.31 39.97
C ALA A 175 12.12 -13.93 39.99
N ILE A 176 11.15 -13.30 40.67
CA ILE A 176 9.76 -13.77 40.70
C ILE A 176 9.20 -13.87 39.28
N ALA A 177 9.33 -12.81 38.49
CA ALA A 177 8.81 -12.80 37.12
C ALA A 177 9.53 -13.81 36.20
N LEU A 178 10.84 -14.00 36.35
CA LEU A 178 11.62 -14.98 35.58
C LEU A 178 11.32 -16.43 35.99
N ILE A 179 11.12 -16.71 37.28
CA ILE A 179 10.69 -18.03 37.77
C ILE A 179 9.29 -18.35 37.23
N SER A 180 8.39 -17.35 37.16
CA SER A 180 7.07 -17.53 36.55
C SER A 180 7.21 -17.76 35.04
N MET A 181 8.04 -16.98 34.34
CA MET A 181 8.31 -17.20 32.91
C MET A 181 8.93 -18.59 32.65
N ALA A 182 9.80 -19.08 33.55
CA ALA A 182 10.41 -20.40 33.52
C ALA A 182 9.41 -21.51 33.82
N GLY A 183 8.31 -21.20 34.52
CA GLY A 183 7.27 -22.16 34.89
C GLY A 183 7.72 -23.08 36.00
N ILE A 184 8.30 -22.50 37.06
CA ILE A 184 8.78 -23.22 38.24
C ILE A 184 7.74 -23.04 39.38
N PRO A 185 7.37 -24.09 40.12
CA PRO A 185 6.45 -23.98 41.26
C PRO A 185 6.96 -23.00 42.34
N PRO A 186 6.08 -22.30 43.07
CA PRO A 186 4.61 -22.38 43.06
C PRO A 186 3.92 -21.29 42.21
N LEU A 187 4.58 -20.71 41.21
CA LEU A 187 4.05 -19.51 40.51
C LEU A 187 2.99 -19.86 39.45
N LEU A 188 2.17 -18.87 39.07
CA LEU A 188 1.11 -19.04 38.07
C LEU A 188 1.65 -19.51 36.72
N GLY A 189 2.90 -19.17 36.40
CA GLY A 189 3.58 -19.70 35.21
C GLY A 189 3.78 -21.21 35.21
N PHE A 190 3.93 -21.85 36.37
CA PHE A 190 3.98 -23.31 36.47
C PHE A 190 2.61 -23.90 36.14
N VAL A 191 1.55 -23.43 36.80
CA VAL A 191 0.16 -23.83 36.53
C VAL A 191 -0.15 -23.69 35.04
N ALA A 192 0.12 -22.52 34.45
CA ALA A 192 -0.15 -22.30 33.04
C ALA A 192 0.58 -23.29 32.11
N LYS A 193 1.84 -23.65 32.39
CA LYS A 193 2.62 -24.61 31.58
C LYS A 193 2.20 -26.06 31.81
N GLU A 194 1.77 -26.42 33.00
CA GLU A 194 1.21 -27.75 33.25
C GLU A 194 -0.03 -27.98 32.37
N TRP A 195 -0.86 -26.96 32.19
CA TRP A 195 -2.00 -27.00 31.26
C TRP A 195 -1.56 -27.10 29.79
N VAL A 196 -0.45 -26.47 29.39
CA VAL A 196 0.12 -26.66 28.04
C VAL A 196 0.47 -28.14 27.81
N LEU A 197 1.09 -28.79 28.79
CA LEU A 197 1.47 -30.20 28.71
C LEU A 197 0.25 -31.11 28.71
N LYS A 198 -0.78 -30.82 29.52
CA LYS A 198 -2.05 -31.56 29.51
C LYS A 198 -2.77 -31.45 28.17
N GLY A 199 -2.86 -30.25 27.61
CA GLY A 199 -3.41 -30.05 26.26
C GLY A 199 -2.65 -30.82 25.18
N ALA A 200 -1.32 -30.84 25.26
CA ALA A 200 -0.50 -31.63 24.33
C ALA A 200 -0.64 -33.16 24.51
N LEU A 201 -0.89 -33.63 25.74
CA LEU A 201 -1.12 -35.05 26.05
C LEU A 201 -2.50 -35.54 25.61
N GLU A 202 -3.54 -34.72 25.82
CA GLU A 202 -4.93 -35.02 25.46
C GLU A 202 -5.17 -34.93 23.94
N SER A 203 -4.33 -34.19 23.22
CA SER A 203 -4.53 -33.87 21.81
C SER A 203 -4.92 -35.11 20.95
N PRO A 204 -5.95 -35.00 20.10
CA PRO A 204 -6.47 -36.09 19.28
C PRO A 204 -5.57 -36.44 18.08
N LEU A 205 -4.34 -35.94 18.05
CA LEU A 205 -3.37 -36.22 16.99
C LEU A 205 -2.91 -37.68 17.02
N ASP A 206 -2.48 -38.16 15.86
CA ASP A 206 -1.80 -39.45 15.73
C ASP A 206 -0.63 -39.56 16.72
N GLN A 207 -0.42 -40.77 17.24
CA GLN A 207 0.52 -41.01 18.33
C GLN A 207 1.94 -40.49 18.05
N SER A 208 2.45 -40.65 16.83
CA SER A 208 3.78 -40.16 16.42
C SER A 208 3.86 -38.63 16.45
N LEU A 209 2.86 -37.96 15.92
CA LEU A 209 2.80 -36.50 15.87
C LEU A 209 2.59 -35.90 17.26
N ARG A 210 1.77 -36.54 18.10
CA ARG A 210 1.59 -36.16 19.51
C ARG A 210 2.91 -36.22 20.28
N TYR A 211 3.71 -37.28 20.12
CA TYR A 211 5.03 -37.36 20.75
C TYR A 211 6.01 -36.30 20.23
N LEU A 212 5.94 -35.98 18.93
CA LEU A 212 6.73 -34.89 18.36
C LEU A 212 6.35 -33.53 18.98
N VAL A 213 5.05 -33.23 19.10
CA VAL A 213 4.56 -32.01 19.75
C VAL A 213 5.01 -31.97 21.21
N LEU A 214 4.87 -33.06 21.96
CA LEU A 214 5.33 -33.12 23.34
C LEU A 214 6.84 -32.88 23.47
N ALA A 215 7.64 -33.49 22.60
CA ALA A 215 9.08 -33.26 22.55
C ALA A 215 9.41 -31.79 22.28
N VAL A 216 8.69 -31.17 21.33
CA VAL A 216 8.81 -29.73 21.03
C VAL A 216 8.45 -28.86 22.23
N VAL A 217 7.35 -29.18 22.94
CA VAL A 217 6.91 -28.44 24.13
C VAL A 217 7.95 -28.53 25.24
N VAL A 218 8.42 -29.73 25.56
CA VAL A 218 9.44 -29.98 26.60
C VAL A 218 10.76 -29.29 26.23
N ALA A 219 11.24 -29.44 24.99
CA ALA A 219 12.48 -28.82 24.53
C ALA A 219 12.39 -27.29 24.59
N SER A 220 11.29 -26.71 24.10
CA SER A 220 11.08 -25.25 24.12
C SER A 220 10.92 -24.70 25.53
N ALA A 221 10.27 -25.45 26.43
CA ALA A 221 10.18 -25.11 27.84
C ALA A 221 11.56 -25.11 28.50
N ALA A 222 12.38 -26.14 28.26
CA ALA A 222 13.77 -26.19 28.75
C ALA A 222 14.60 -25.01 28.23
N LEU A 223 14.48 -24.66 26.94
CA LEU A 223 15.15 -23.49 26.36
C LEU A 223 14.67 -22.17 26.98
N THR A 224 13.37 -22.06 27.30
CA THR A 224 12.82 -20.90 28.00
C THR A 224 13.44 -20.74 29.38
N ILE A 225 13.64 -21.84 30.12
CA ILE A 225 14.34 -21.84 31.42
C ILE A 225 15.77 -21.33 31.26
N VAL A 226 16.50 -21.79 30.24
CA VAL A 226 17.85 -21.31 29.95
C VAL A 226 17.86 -19.80 29.67
N SER A 227 16.90 -19.30 28.87
CA SER A 227 16.82 -17.86 28.58
C SER A 227 16.52 -17.02 29.84
N ALA A 228 15.67 -17.54 30.73
CA ALA A 228 15.34 -16.89 32.00
C ALA A 228 16.55 -16.83 32.93
N TRP A 229 17.25 -17.97 33.08
CA TRP A 229 18.47 -18.06 33.86
C TRP A 229 19.57 -17.15 33.32
N ARG A 230 19.79 -17.15 32.01
CA ARG A 230 20.80 -16.32 31.35
C ARG A 230 20.57 -14.84 31.64
N MET A 231 19.34 -14.35 31.49
CA MET A 231 18.98 -12.96 31.82
C MET A 231 19.26 -12.66 33.29
N PHE A 232 18.82 -13.52 34.22
CA PHE A 232 19.05 -13.32 35.65
C PHE A 232 20.55 -13.27 35.99
N LYS A 233 21.31 -14.25 35.51
CA LYS A 233 22.75 -14.39 35.77
C LYS A 233 23.54 -13.22 35.20
N GLN A 234 23.31 -12.83 33.94
CA GLN A 234 24.08 -11.77 33.29
C GLN A 234 23.75 -10.39 33.85
N VAL A 235 22.52 -10.15 34.31
CA VAL A 235 22.12 -8.85 34.86
C VAL A 235 22.58 -8.67 36.31
N PHE A 236 22.33 -9.66 37.18
CA PHE A 236 22.48 -9.48 38.63
C PHE A 236 23.71 -10.15 39.24
N LEU A 237 24.22 -11.21 38.61
CA LEU A 237 25.40 -11.94 39.06
C LEU A 237 26.65 -11.48 38.28
N GLY A 238 27.81 -12.05 38.58
CA GLY A 238 29.07 -11.66 37.92
C GLY A 238 29.55 -10.26 38.31
N ALA A 239 30.47 -9.72 37.51
CA ALA A 239 31.03 -8.38 37.67
C ALA A 239 30.45 -7.44 36.60
N ALA A 240 30.09 -6.22 37.00
CA ALA A 240 29.71 -5.17 36.06
C ALA A 240 30.93 -4.67 35.27
N SER A 241 30.71 -4.20 34.04
CA SER A 241 31.72 -3.38 33.33
C SER A 241 32.00 -2.07 34.08
N GLU A 242 33.17 -1.46 33.82
CA GLU A 242 33.54 -0.16 34.40
C GLU A 242 32.53 0.93 34.03
N GLU A 243 32.00 0.91 32.80
CA GLU A 243 30.98 1.84 32.31
C GLU A 243 29.70 1.80 33.16
N VAL A 244 29.21 0.59 33.47
CA VAL A 244 28.03 0.39 34.32
C VAL A 244 28.32 0.77 35.76
N ALA A 245 29.52 0.46 36.27
CA ALA A 245 29.91 0.80 37.63
C ALA A 245 30.00 2.32 37.85
N ALA A 246 30.50 3.06 36.86
CA ALA A 246 30.63 4.52 36.89
C ALA A 246 29.29 5.27 36.96
N LYS A 247 28.19 4.63 36.54
CA LYS A 247 26.84 5.20 36.65
C LYS A 247 26.26 5.17 38.06
N HIS A 248 26.92 4.49 39.00
CA HIS A 248 26.45 4.29 40.37
C HIS A 248 24.97 3.87 40.46
N PRO A 249 24.56 2.74 39.84
CA PRO A 249 23.17 2.30 39.83
C PRO A 249 22.58 2.21 41.23
N HIS A 250 21.35 2.68 41.40
CA HIS A 250 20.63 2.67 42.67
C HIS A 250 19.16 2.26 42.47
N GLU A 251 18.50 1.81 43.53
CA GLU A 251 17.08 1.47 43.45
C GLU A 251 16.26 2.70 43.04
N PRO A 252 15.37 2.57 42.04
CA PRO A 252 14.55 3.68 41.62
C PRO A 252 13.50 4.02 42.68
N ALA A 253 12.88 5.19 42.52
CA ALA A 253 11.79 5.64 43.40
C ALA A 253 10.66 4.60 43.49
N LEU A 254 10.00 4.55 44.65
CA LEU A 254 8.98 3.53 44.95
C LEU A 254 7.88 3.46 43.88
N GLY A 255 7.46 4.60 43.33
CA GLY A 255 6.45 4.64 42.25
C GLY A 255 6.85 3.86 41.00
N MET A 256 8.14 3.88 40.63
CA MET A 256 8.67 3.11 39.50
C MET A 256 8.76 1.61 39.82
N LEU A 257 8.98 1.24 41.08
CA LEU A 257 9.01 -0.17 41.54
C LEU A 257 7.62 -0.77 41.71
N LEU A 258 6.60 0.01 42.08
CA LEU A 258 5.23 -0.48 42.27
C LEU A 258 4.65 -1.06 40.97
N ALA A 259 4.93 -0.43 39.83
CA ALA A 259 4.43 -0.86 38.53
C ALA A 259 4.83 -2.31 38.15
N PRO A 260 6.11 -2.74 38.24
CA PRO A 260 6.49 -4.14 38.09
C PRO A 260 6.15 -5.00 39.33
N ALA A 261 6.12 -4.43 40.54
CA ALA A 261 5.85 -5.22 41.74
C ALA A 261 4.45 -5.84 41.73
N VAL A 262 3.41 -5.09 41.38
CA VAL A 262 2.03 -5.57 41.36
C VAL A 262 1.85 -6.83 40.51
N PRO A 263 2.15 -6.84 39.19
CA PRO A 263 1.98 -8.02 38.37
C PRO A 263 2.92 -9.16 38.76
N ALA A 264 4.16 -8.87 39.19
CA ALA A 264 5.07 -9.91 39.67
C ALA A 264 4.53 -10.61 40.94
N LEU A 265 4.05 -9.86 41.93
CA LEU A 265 3.46 -10.42 43.15
C LEU A 265 2.17 -11.18 42.86
N LEU A 266 1.34 -10.75 41.91
CA LEU A 266 0.17 -11.50 41.48
C LEU A 266 0.52 -12.89 40.93
N THR A 267 1.69 -13.08 40.31
CA THR A 267 2.13 -14.44 39.89
C THR A 267 2.35 -15.40 41.06
N VAL A 268 2.57 -14.87 42.27
CA VAL A 268 2.74 -15.63 43.53
C VAL A 268 1.40 -15.77 44.26
N LEU A 269 0.65 -14.68 44.39
CA LEU A 269 -0.57 -14.64 45.21
C LEU A 269 -1.72 -15.44 44.61
N LEU A 270 -1.88 -15.41 43.29
CA LEU A 270 -2.95 -16.12 42.60
C LEU A 270 -2.89 -17.64 42.82
N PRO A 271 -1.77 -18.34 42.58
CA PRO A 271 -1.67 -19.78 42.79
C PRO A 271 -1.77 -20.22 44.26
N LEU A 272 -1.39 -19.37 45.22
CA LEU A 272 -1.34 -19.74 46.64
C LEU A 272 -2.67 -19.60 47.40
N GLY A 273 -3.71 -19.01 46.79
CA GLY A 273 -4.99 -18.87 47.49
C GLY A 273 -6.19 -18.39 46.67
N LEU A 274 -6.00 -18.00 45.40
CA LEU A 274 -7.08 -17.42 44.58
C LEU A 274 -7.34 -18.23 43.30
N LEU A 275 -6.78 -19.43 43.15
CA LEU A 275 -6.99 -20.26 41.95
C LEU A 275 -8.47 -20.54 41.64
N PRO A 276 -9.35 -20.88 42.61
CA PRO A 276 -10.77 -21.07 42.31
C PRO A 276 -11.43 -19.82 41.72
N THR A 277 -11.06 -18.63 42.22
CA THR A 277 -11.54 -17.36 41.70
C THR A 277 -11.01 -17.08 40.29
N VAL A 278 -9.73 -17.40 40.04
CA VAL A 278 -9.12 -17.30 38.70
C VAL A 278 -9.81 -18.26 37.72
N SER A 279 -10.09 -19.49 38.14
CA SER A 279 -10.85 -20.48 37.37
C SER A 279 -12.24 -19.97 37.00
N ALA A 280 -12.98 -19.46 37.97
CA ALA A 280 -14.31 -18.90 37.73
C ALA A 280 -14.25 -17.70 36.75
N LEU A 281 -13.20 -16.87 36.84
CA LEU A 281 -13.00 -15.74 35.94
C LEU A 281 -12.64 -16.19 34.51
N LEU A 282 -11.83 -17.24 34.36
CA LEU A 282 -11.34 -17.72 33.07
C LEU A 282 -12.29 -18.71 32.37
N SER A 283 -13.15 -19.40 33.12
CA SER A 283 -14.08 -20.41 32.58
C SER A 283 -14.98 -19.87 31.45
N PRO A 284 -15.63 -18.69 31.57
CA PRO A 284 -16.42 -18.13 30.47
C PRO A 284 -15.60 -17.85 29.21
N ALA A 285 -14.33 -17.44 29.37
CA ALA A 285 -13.43 -17.21 28.27
C ALA A 285 -13.06 -18.53 27.59
N ALA A 286 -12.70 -19.56 28.36
CA ALA A 286 -12.40 -20.89 27.83
C ALA A 286 -13.60 -21.50 27.10
N ALA A 287 -14.79 -21.42 27.70
CA ALA A 287 -16.06 -21.86 27.09
C ALA A 287 -16.34 -21.15 25.76
N SER A 288 -16.10 -19.83 25.68
CA SER A 288 -16.28 -19.09 24.42
C SER A 288 -15.31 -19.52 23.32
N VAL A 289 -14.11 -20.01 23.65
CA VAL A 289 -13.13 -20.49 22.66
C VAL A 289 -13.43 -21.92 22.25
N ALA A 290 -13.87 -22.76 23.20
CA ALA A 290 -14.32 -24.12 22.95
C ALA A 290 -15.60 -24.15 22.10
N GLY A 291 -16.52 -23.20 22.31
CA GLY A 291 -17.83 -23.17 21.66
C GLY A 291 -18.90 -23.95 22.42
N GLU A 292 -18.59 -24.42 23.62
CA GLU A 292 -19.47 -25.21 24.50
C GLU A 292 -19.28 -24.79 25.97
N ALA A 293 -20.22 -25.15 26.83
CA ALA A 293 -20.12 -24.86 28.25
C ALA A 293 -18.95 -25.63 28.87
N LEU A 294 -17.95 -24.90 29.37
CA LEU A 294 -16.74 -25.47 29.95
C LEU A 294 -16.45 -24.79 31.28
N THR A 295 -16.31 -25.59 32.33
CA THR A 295 -15.88 -25.17 33.67
C THR A 295 -14.65 -25.96 34.03
N PHE A 296 -13.57 -25.28 34.44
CA PHE A 296 -12.32 -25.95 34.78
C PHE A 296 -11.71 -25.41 36.05
N ASP A 297 -11.15 -26.31 36.84
CA ASP A 297 -10.52 -26.02 38.12
C ASP A 297 -9.01 -26.02 37.96
N LEU A 298 -8.42 -24.83 38.10
CA LEU A 298 -7.00 -24.65 38.21
C LEU A 298 -6.58 -25.09 39.61
N TYR A 299 -5.56 -25.93 39.65
CA TYR A 299 -4.92 -26.37 40.88
C TYR A 299 -3.41 -26.22 40.70
N LEU A 300 -2.73 -25.97 41.82
CA LEU A 300 -1.28 -25.88 41.83
C LEU A 300 -0.63 -27.27 41.70
N TRP A 301 -1.30 -28.29 42.21
CA TRP A 301 -0.78 -29.65 42.25
C TRP A 301 -1.95 -30.65 42.22
N GLU A 302 -2.05 -31.45 41.16
CA GLU A 302 -3.06 -32.50 41.03
C GLU A 302 -2.67 -33.80 41.74
N GLY A 303 -1.36 -34.07 41.81
CA GLY A 303 -0.79 -35.36 42.16
C GLY A 303 0.37 -35.74 41.23
N LEU A 304 0.84 -36.99 41.33
CA LEU A 304 1.85 -37.55 40.43
C LEU A 304 1.23 -37.86 39.05
N SER A 305 1.18 -36.86 38.17
CA SER A 305 0.67 -36.98 36.80
C SER A 305 1.80 -37.08 35.76
N VAL A 306 1.49 -37.58 34.55
CA VAL A 306 2.44 -37.60 33.42
C VAL A 306 2.86 -36.18 33.06
N ALA A 307 1.94 -35.20 33.11
CA ALA A 307 2.23 -33.79 32.87
C ALA A 307 3.24 -33.23 33.89
N LEU A 308 3.12 -33.62 35.17
CA LEU A 308 4.10 -33.26 36.20
C LEU A 308 5.46 -33.90 35.91
N GLY A 309 5.50 -35.17 35.51
CA GLY A 309 6.74 -35.85 35.09
C GLY A 309 7.44 -35.15 33.94
N LEU A 310 6.70 -34.72 32.91
CA LEU A 310 7.24 -33.92 31.80
C LEU A 310 7.68 -32.52 32.23
N SER A 311 7.01 -31.91 33.21
CA SER A 311 7.43 -30.64 33.80
C SER A 311 8.76 -30.77 34.54
N VAL A 312 8.90 -31.81 35.35
CA VAL A 312 10.16 -32.14 36.05
C VAL A 312 11.28 -32.42 35.05
N LEU A 313 10.98 -33.16 33.97
CA LEU A 313 11.91 -33.41 32.87
C LEU A 313 12.34 -32.10 32.19
N ALA A 314 11.41 -31.20 31.88
CA ALA A 314 11.71 -29.91 31.26
C ALA A 314 12.54 -29.01 32.19
N ILE A 315 12.24 -29.00 33.49
CA ILE A 315 13.00 -28.25 34.50
C ILE A 315 14.40 -28.83 34.66
N GLY A 316 14.53 -30.14 34.87
CA GLY A 316 15.82 -30.82 35.00
C GLY A 316 16.68 -30.66 33.74
N GLY A 317 16.07 -30.83 32.56
CA GLY A 317 16.72 -30.59 31.27
C GLY A 317 17.14 -29.14 31.09
N GLY A 318 16.29 -28.17 31.46
CA GLY A 318 16.61 -26.74 31.40
C GLY A 318 17.77 -26.36 32.32
N VAL A 319 17.80 -26.88 33.55
CA VAL A 319 18.90 -26.68 34.50
C VAL A 319 20.20 -27.31 33.99
N ALA A 320 20.14 -28.53 33.46
CA ALA A 320 21.29 -29.18 32.84
C ALA A 320 21.81 -28.37 31.64
N LEU A 321 20.94 -27.89 30.76
CA LEU A 321 21.32 -27.05 29.62
C LEU A 321 21.87 -25.69 30.05
N ALA A 322 21.38 -25.12 31.16
CA ALA A 322 21.88 -23.86 31.71
C ALA A 322 23.36 -23.97 32.15
N SER A 323 23.82 -25.15 32.57
CA SER A 323 25.24 -25.39 32.89
C SER A 323 26.16 -25.29 31.67
N ILE A 324 25.62 -25.53 30.47
CA ILE A 324 26.34 -25.46 29.19
C ILE A 324 25.82 -24.34 28.28
N GLU A 325 25.20 -23.30 28.86
CA GLU A 325 24.52 -22.23 28.12
C GLU A 325 25.42 -21.57 27.05
N GLN A 326 26.72 -21.41 27.32
CA GLN A 326 27.66 -20.77 26.40
C GLN A 326 27.87 -21.62 25.14
N ARG A 327 27.88 -22.96 25.26
CA ARG A 327 27.99 -23.87 24.12
C ARG A 327 26.73 -23.84 23.28
N VAL A 328 25.56 -23.84 23.92
CA VAL A 328 24.25 -23.78 23.25
C VAL A 328 24.06 -22.45 22.52
N ALA A 329 24.37 -21.33 23.17
CA ALA A 329 24.34 -20.00 22.58
C ALA A 329 25.39 -19.80 21.47
N GLY A 330 26.50 -20.55 21.51
CA GLY A 330 27.58 -20.51 20.54
C GLY A 330 27.36 -21.34 19.28
N LEU A 331 26.34 -22.20 19.23
CA LEU A 331 26.01 -23.00 18.04
C LEU A 331 25.85 -22.09 16.81
N ARG A 332 26.40 -22.46 15.65
CA ARG A 332 26.18 -21.66 14.43
C ARG A 332 24.75 -21.88 13.96
N THR A 333 24.05 -20.79 13.63
CA THR A 333 22.78 -20.92 12.92
C THR A 333 23.08 -21.42 11.50
N PRO A 334 22.44 -22.50 11.02
CA PRO A 334 22.70 -23.01 9.68
C PRO A 334 22.16 -22.09 8.57
N TRP A 335 21.46 -21.01 8.93
CA TRP A 335 20.74 -20.13 8.01
C TRP A 335 21.63 -18.95 7.58
N PRO A 336 21.85 -18.74 6.27
CA PRO A 336 22.55 -17.57 5.76
C PRO A 336 21.83 -16.26 6.13
N GLU A 337 22.57 -15.16 6.25
CA GLU A 337 22.01 -13.84 6.60
C GLU A 337 20.92 -13.35 5.64
N ARG A 338 21.05 -13.69 4.35
CA ARG A 338 20.04 -13.43 3.30
C ARG A 338 18.67 -14.08 3.57
N TRP A 339 18.58 -15.08 4.45
CA TRP A 339 17.34 -15.78 4.78
C TRP A 339 16.70 -15.26 6.08
N ARG A 340 17.26 -14.19 6.68
CA ARG A 340 16.61 -13.50 7.80
C ARG A 340 15.36 -12.78 7.29
N GLY A 341 14.27 -12.86 8.06
CA GLY A 341 12.99 -12.27 7.68
C GLY A 341 13.05 -10.77 7.39
N ALA A 342 13.84 -10.01 8.14
CA ALA A 342 14.05 -8.57 7.90
C ALA A 342 14.69 -8.30 6.53
N THR A 343 15.78 -9.00 6.19
CA THR A 343 16.47 -8.86 4.90
C THR A 343 15.57 -9.22 3.72
N ILE A 344 14.74 -10.26 3.86
CA ILE A 344 13.76 -10.64 2.84
C ILE A 344 12.72 -9.54 2.67
N PHE A 345 12.20 -8.99 3.78
CA PHE A 345 11.21 -7.91 3.76
C PHE A 345 11.75 -6.65 3.07
N ASP A 346 12.97 -6.22 3.42
CA ASP A 346 13.62 -5.05 2.81
C ASP A 346 13.79 -5.26 1.29
N GLY A 347 14.22 -6.46 0.86
CA GLY A 347 14.32 -6.81 -0.55
C GLY A 347 12.98 -6.77 -1.31
N ILE A 348 11.87 -7.15 -0.65
CA ILE A 348 10.52 -7.04 -1.24
C ILE A 348 10.12 -5.57 -1.42
N ILE A 349 10.40 -4.72 -0.43
CA ILE A 349 10.10 -3.28 -0.51
C ILE A 349 10.92 -2.63 -1.62
N ASP A 350 12.22 -2.88 -1.66
CA ASP A 350 13.11 -2.35 -2.69
C ASP A 350 12.70 -2.82 -4.10
N GLY A 351 12.35 -4.10 -4.24
CA GLY A 351 11.82 -4.66 -5.49
C GLY A 351 10.52 -3.98 -5.94
N THR A 352 9.62 -3.70 -5.00
CA THR A 352 8.35 -3.01 -5.27
C THR A 352 8.59 -1.57 -5.75
N LEU A 353 9.49 -0.84 -5.10
CA LEU A 353 9.86 0.52 -5.48
C LEU A 353 10.59 0.56 -6.84
N ALA A 354 11.47 -0.41 -7.09
CA ALA A 354 12.15 -0.55 -8.37
C ALA A 354 11.18 -0.86 -9.51
N LEU A 355 10.18 -1.73 -9.29
CA LEU A 355 9.12 -2.01 -10.24
C LEU A 355 8.28 -0.76 -10.51
N ALA A 356 7.82 -0.07 -9.47
CA ALA A 356 7.06 1.16 -9.61
C ALA A 356 7.84 2.21 -10.42
N THR A 357 9.12 2.41 -10.11
CA THR A 357 9.99 3.33 -10.85
C THR A 357 10.15 2.90 -12.31
N SER A 358 10.28 1.60 -12.57
CA SER A 358 10.43 1.06 -13.94
C SER A 358 9.16 1.27 -14.76
N LEU A 359 7.99 1.01 -14.17
CA LEU A 359 6.69 1.26 -14.80
C LEU A 359 6.49 2.75 -15.10
N THR A 360 6.82 3.63 -14.16
CA THR A 360 6.75 5.07 -14.37
C THR A 360 7.67 5.52 -15.51
N ARG A 361 8.91 5.02 -15.59
CA ARG A 361 9.81 5.36 -16.71
C ARG A 361 9.33 4.83 -18.06
N LEU A 362 8.65 3.69 -18.07
CA LEU A 362 8.08 3.10 -19.29
C LEU A 362 6.90 3.95 -19.80
N ILE A 363 5.96 4.29 -18.91
CA ILE A 363 4.72 4.99 -19.25
C ILE A 363 4.96 6.50 -19.42
N GLN A 364 5.66 7.13 -18.47
CA GLN A 364 5.88 8.57 -18.41
C GLN A 364 7.24 8.99 -18.99
N GLY A 365 7.47 8.66 -20.27
CA GLY A 365 8.74 8.96 -20.95
C GLY A 365 9.01 10.42 -21.30
N GLY A 366 8.12 11.36 -20.95
CA GLY A 366 8.26 12.81 -21.18
C GLY A 366 8.12 13.28 -22.64
N ARG A 367 7.92 12.36 -23.58
CA ARG A 367 7.82 12.67 -25.02
C ARG A 367 6.37 12.65 -25.48
N LEU A 368 5.83 13.80 -25.88
CA LEU A 368 4.45 13.96 -26.38
C LEU A 368 4.07 12.92 -27.45
N ARG A 369 4.98 12.62 -28.37
CA ARG A 369 4.79 11.59 -29.41
C ARG A 369 4.41 10.21 -28.86
N ARG A 370 4.99 9.79 -27.72
CA ARG A 370 4.65 8.49 -27.10
C ARG A 370 3.25 8.54 -26.51
N TYR A 371 2.88 9.63 -25.86
CA TYR A 371 1.53 9.80 -25.31
C TYR A 371 0.47 9.79 -26.42
N ILE A 372 0.69 10.53 -27.52
CA ILE A 372 -0.21 10.53 -28.67
C ILE A 372 -0.34 9.12 -29.28
N ALA A 373 0.77 8.41 -29.49
CA ALA A 373 0.73 7.05 -30.02
C ALA A 373 -0.04 6.09 -29.08
N ASN A 374 0.14 6.21 -27.77
CA ASN A 374 -0.59 5.42 -26.78
C ASN A 374 -2.09 5.77 -26.77
N THR A 375 -2.46 7.04 -26.93
CA THR A 375 -3.87 7.47 -27.06
C THR A 375 -4.51 6.88 -28.30
N PHE A 376 -3.84 6.90 -29.45
CA PHE A 376 -4.36 6.26 -30.66
C PHE A 376 -4.44 4.75 -30.53
N LEU A 377 -3.48 4.10 -29.89
CA LEU A 377 -3.55 2.67 -29.61
C LEU A 377 -4.74 2.34 -28.69
N ALA A 378 -4.98 3.15 -27.65
CA ALA A 378 -6.14 3.01 -26.79
C ALA A 378 -7.45 3.21 -27.56
N LEU A 379 -7.52 4.20 -28.47
CA LEU A 379 -8.68 4.38 -29.37
C LEU A 379 -8.92 3.14 -30.23
N LEU A 380 -7.88 2.56 -30.83
CA LEU A 380 -8.00 1.34 -31.63
C LEU A 380 -8.48 0.15 -30.79
N LEU A 381 -8.04 0.02 -29.54
CA LEU A 381 -8.45 -1.08 -28.66
C LEU A 381 -9.85 -0.91 -28.07
N ILE A 382 -10.21 0.31 -27.66
CA ILE A 382 -11.47 0.58 -26.94
C ILE A 382 -12.62 0.83 -27.92
N VAL A 383 -12.38 1.54 -29.02
CA VAL A 383 -13.40 1.88 -30.02
C VAL A 383 -13.26 1.00 -31.26
N GLY A 384 -12.03 0.85 -31.77
CA GLY A 384 -11.79 0.11 -33.01
C GLY A 384 -12.12 -1.37 -32.93
N LEU A 385 -11.66 -2.06 -31.89
CA LEU A 385 -11.86 -3.49 -31.74
C LEU A 385 -13.35 -3.86 -31.61
N PRO A 386 -14.16 -3.22 -30.74
CA PRO A 386 -15.61 -3.47 -30.73
C PRO A 386 -16.30 -3.12 -32.04
N PHE A 387 -15.91 -2.01 -32.70
CA PHE A 387 -16.48 -1.63 -34.00
C PHE A 387 -16.20 -2.69 -35.08
N VAL A 388 -15.00 -3.24 -35.14
CA VAL A 388 -14.65 -4.29 -36.09
C VAL A 388 -15.39 -5.60 -35.77
N LEU A 389 -15.50 -5.98 -34.49
CA LEU A 389 -16.13 -7.24 -34.09
C LEU A 389 -17.66 -7.22 -34.26
N TYR A 390 -18.30 -6.09 -33.95
CA TYR A 390 -19.76 -5.99 -33.87
C TYR A 390 -20.36 -5.01 -34.89
N GLY A 391 -19.69 -3.90 -35.17
CA GLY A 391 -20.21 -2.83 -36.04
C GLY A 391 -20.11 -3.14 -37.53
N LEU A 392 -19.05 -3.81 -37.99
CA LEU A 392 -18.89 -4.14 -39.41
C LEU A 392 -19.86 -5.21 -39.91
N ASN A 393 -20.31 -6.10 -39.02
CA ASN A 393 -21.26 -7.18 -39.33
C ASN A 393 -22.73 -6.73 -39.27
N ASP A 394 -23.01 -5.44 -39.05
CA ASP A 394 -24.38 -4.92 -39.12
C ASP A 394 -24.89 -5.02 -40.57
N PRO A 395 -26.05 -5.67 -40.84
CA PRO A 395 -26.64 -5.76 -42.17
C PRO A 395 -26.94 -4.40 -42.84
N ARG A 396 -26.97 -3.31 -42.06
CA ARG A 396 -27.16 -1.93 -42.52
C ARG A 396 -25.84 -1.24 -42.89
N ASN A 397 -24.72 -1.94 -42.85
CA ASN A 397 -23.41 -1.41 -43.20
C ASN A 397 -23.34 -1.10 -44.71
N PRO A 398 -23.07 0.15 -45.12
CA PRO A 398 -22.96 0.55 -46.52
C PRO A 398 -21.77 -0.08 -47.25
N LEU A 399 -20.84 -0.74 -46.55
CA LEU A 399 -19.81 -1.57 -47.18
C LEU A 399 -20.37 -2.87 -47.77
N VAL A 400 -21.60 -3.25 -47.40
CA VAL A 400 -22.31 -4.47 -47.85
C VAL A 400 -23.42 -4.15 -48.86
N VAL A 401 -23.96 -2.92 -48.85
CA VAL A 401 -25.01 -2.47 -49.77
C VAL A 401 -24.41 -1.54 -50.84
N PRO A 402 -24.59 -1.79 -52.15
CA PRO A 402 -24.07 -0.92 -53.19
C PRO A 402 -24.58 0.52 -53.05
N PHE A 403 -23.66 1.47 -53.12
CA PHE A 403 -23.98 2.90 -53.18
C PHE A 403 -24.43 3.24 -54.61
N ASP A 404 -25.72 3.51 -54.82
CA ASP A 404 -26.21 4.16 -56.04
C ASP A 404 -25.97 5.68 -55.93
N ALA A 405 -24.71 6.09 -56.08
CA ALA A 405 -24.35 7.50 -56.17
C ALA A 405 -23.94 7.85 -57.61
N GLU A 406 -24.74 8.69 -58.26
CA GLU A 406 -24.36 9.36 -59.50
C GLU A 406 -23.33 10.46 -59.20
N LEU A 407 -22.07 10.07 -59.09
CA LEU A 407 -20.96 11.00 -58.82
C LEU A 407 -20.71 11.89 -60.04
N GLN A 408 -20.76 13.20 -59.84
CA GLN A 408 -20.45 14.16 -60.91
C GLN A 408 -18.95 14.35 -61.05
N LEU A 409 -18.47 14.62 -62.27
CA LEU A 409 -17.03 14.73 -62.56
C LEU A 409 -16.32 15.79 -61.69
N TYR A 410 -16.97 16.92 -61.41
CA TYR A 410 -16.39 17.97 -60.58
C TYR A 410 -16.28 17.55 -59.10
N GLU A 411 -17.17 16.70 -58.60
CA GLU A 411 -17.14 16.18 -57.22
C GLU A 411 -15.96 15.22 -57.06
N ILE A 412 -15.73 14.36 -58.06
CA ILE A 412 -14.58 13.46 -58.11
C ILE A 412 -13.27 14.26 -58.14
N ILE A 413 -13.20 15.30 -58.98
CA ILE A 413 -12.01 16.16 -59.06
C ILE A 413 -11.78 16.86 -57.71
N ALA A 414 -12.79 17.52 -57.14
CA ALA A 414 -12.67 18.21 -55.86
C ALA A 414 -12.29 17.25 -54.70
N ALA A 415 -12.89 16.05 -54.66
CA ALA A 415 -12.58 15.05 -53.65
C ALA A 415 -11.18 14.44 -53.81
N SER A 416 -10.71 14.21 -55.04
CA SER A 416 -9.37 13.66 -55.32
C SER A 416 -8.23 14.64 -55.03
N LEU A 417 -8.53 15.93 -55.05
CA LEU A 417 -7.58 17.01 -54.80
C LEU A 417 -7.15 17.06 -53.32
N VAL A 418 -8.06 16.78 -52.39
CA VAL A 418 -7.77 16.75 -50.93
C VAL A 418 -6.66 15.74 -50.55
N PRO A 419 -6.71 14.44 -50.89
CA PRO A 419 -5.65 13.49 -50.55
C PRO A 419 -4.31 13.83 -51.23
N ILE A 420 -4.32 14.46 -52.41
CA ILE A 420 -3.10 14.97 -53.06
C ILE A 420 -2.47 16.07 -52.20
N GLY A 421 -3.26 17.04 -51.73
CA GLY A 421 -2.79 18.11 -50.85
C GLY A 421 -2.29 17.59 -49.50
N VAL A 422 -2.97 16.59 -48.91
CA VAL A 422 -2.51 15.91 -47.69
C VAL A 422 -1.18 15.19 -47.92
N PHE A 423 -1.05 14.45 -49.03
CA PHE A 423 0.20 13.78 -49.38
C PHE A 423 1.36 14.77 -49.60
N ALA A 424 1.10 15.89 -50.29
CA ALA A 424 2.06 16.97 -50.46
C ALA A 424 2.48 17.57 -49.10
N THR A 425 1.55 17.74 -48.17
CA THR A 425 1.81 18.24 -46.82
C THR A 425 2.72 17.30 -46.02
N VAL A 426 2.42 16.00 -46.02
CA VAL A 426 3.16 14.99 -45.23
C VAL A 426 4.57 14.75 -45.80
N THR A 427 4.74 14.92 -47.11
CA THR A 427 6.04 14.73 -47.79
C THR A 427 6.86 16.02 -47.93
N ALA A 428 6.32 17.17 -47.53
CA ALA A 428 6.98 18.47 -47.61
C ALA A 428 8.30 18.48 -46.83
N ARG A 429 9.38 18.91 -47.50
CA ARG A 429 10.73 19.00 -46.90
C ARG A 429 11.00 20.34 -46.20
N SER A 430 10.23 21.36 -46.53
CA SER A 430 10.31 22.71 -45.94
C SER A 430 9.01 23.03 -45.21
N ARG A 431 9.10 23.84 -44.15
CA ARG A 431 7.92 24.28 -43.38
C ARG A 431 7.00 25.15 -44.24
N LEU A 432 7.58 26.05 -45.04
CA LEU A 432 6.82 26.88 -45.99
C LEU A 432 6.05 26.02 -47.00
N GLY A 433 6.67 24.96 -47.53
CA GLY A 433 6.00 24.03 -48.44
C GLY A 433 4.84 23.27 -47.76
N ALA A 434 5.01 22.88 -46.50
CA ALA A 434 3.93 22.26 -45.73
C ALA A 434 2.77 23.24 -45.47
N ILE A 435 3.07 24.50 -45.11
CA ILE A 435 2.06 25.53 -44.89
C ILE A 435 1.25 25.75 -46.17
N ILE A 436 1.91 25.96 -47.31
CA ILE A 436 1.24 26.16 -48.60
C ILE A 436 0.36 24.94 -48.95
N ALA A 437 0.86 23.72 -48.73
CA ALA A 437 0.10 22.51 -49.01
C ALA A 437 -1.15 22.38 -48.12
N VAL A 438 -1.06 22.75 -46.83
CA VAL A 438 -2.22 22.83 -45.93
C VAL A 438 -3.21 23.88 -46.41
N SER A 439 -2.74 25.05 -46.83
CA SER A 439 -3.60 26.11 -47.37
C SER A 439 -4.38 25.69 -48.60
N VAL A 440 -3.74 24.93 -49.49
CA VAL A 440 -4.40 24.36 -50.66
C VAL A 440 -5.48 23.37 -50.24
N VAL A 441 -5.23 22.52 -49.23
CA VAL A 441 -6.25 21.60 -48.69
C VAL A 441 -7.44 22.38 -48.12
N GLY A 442 -7.20 23.44 -47.34
CA GLY A 442 -8.26 24.28 -46.81
C GLY A 442 -9.11 24.95 -47.88
N ALA A 443 -8.47 25.45 -48.94
CA ALA A 443 -9.17 26.02 -50.10
C ALA A 443 -10.01 24.98 -50.86
N MET A 444 -9.51 23.74 -50.99
CA MET A 444 -10.28 22.63 -51.57
C MET A 444 -11.50 22.28 -50.73
N ILE A 445 -11.38 22.30 -49.39
CA ILE A 445 -12.52 22.06 -48.48
C ILE A 445 -13.56 23.18 -48.61
N ALA A 446 -13.14 24.45 -48.72
CA ALA A 446 -14.06 25.56 -48.95
C ALA A 446 -14.81 25.41 -50.29
N LEU A 447 -14.12 24.98 -51.35
CA LEU A 447 -14.76 24.64 -52.62
C LEU A 447 -15.77 23.51 -52.46
N PHE A 448 -15.45 22.48 -51.67
CA PHE A 448 -16.38 21.39 -51.37
C PHE A 448 -17.65 21.92 -50.68
N PHE A 449 -17.54 22.79 -49.67
CA PHE A 449 -18.71 23.41 -49.05
C PHE A 449 -19.55 24.23 -50.04
N ALA A 450 -18.90 24.97 -50.95
CA ALA A 450 -19.63 25.71 -51.98
C ALA A 450 -20.39 24.77 -52.94
N LEU A 451 -19.77 23.67 -53.36
CA LEU A 451 -20.40 22.66 -54.24
C LEU A 451 -21.60 21.98 -53.56
N PHE A 452 -21.53 21.74 -52.25
CA PHE A 452 -22.61 21.16 -51.46
C PHE A 452 -23.59 22.22 -50.87
N SER A 453 -23.68 23.39 -51.50
CA SER A 453 -24.64 24.45 -51.14
C SER A 453 -24.54 24.97 -49.71
N ALA A 454 -23.32 25.02 -49.14
CA ALA A 454 -23.03 25.57 -47.83
C ALA A 454 -22.18 26.86 -47.94
N PRO A 455 -22.76 27.99 -48.41
CA PRO A 455 -22.02 29.22 -48.70
C PRO A 455 -21.38 29.85 -47.46
N ASP A 456 -22.05 29.85 -46.31
CA ASP A 456 -21.51 30.42 -45.06
C ASP A 456 -20.30 29.64 -44.56
N LEU A 457 -20.32 28.30 -44.67
CA LEU A 457 -19.18 27.44 -44.34
C LEU A 457 -18.01 27.66 -45.31
N ALA A 458 -18.29 27.84 -46.61
CA ALA A 458 -17.27 28.13 -47.59
C ALA A 458 -16.56 29.47 -47.32
N LEU A 459 -17.32 30.53 -47.03
CA LEU A 459 -16.77 31.86 -46.71
C LEU A 459 -15.93 31.83 -45.44
N THR A 460 -16.45 31.23 -44.36
CA THR A 460 -15.74 31.14 -43.08
C THR A 460 -14.48 30.28 -43.19
N GLN A 461 -14.55 29.13 -43.88
CA GLN A 461 -13.38 28.28 -44.13
C GLN A 461 -12.27 29.03 -44.88
N LEU A 462 -12.62 29.80 -45.92
CA LEU A 462 -11.65 30.56 -46.69
C LEU A 462 -11.01 31.70 -45.86
N LEU A 463 -11.81 32.41 -45.06
CA LEU A 463 -11.30 33.45 -44.16
C LEU A 463 -10.35 32.87 -43.11
N ILE A 464 -10.74 31.77 -42.46
CA ILE A 464 -9.93 31.09 -41.45
C ILE A 464 -8.65 30.54 -42.08
N GLU A 465 -8.70 30.01 -43.30
CA GLU A 465 -7.53 29.49 -43.98
C GLU A 465 -6.50 30.59 -44.29
N VAL A 466 -6.95 31.76 -44.75
CA VAL A 466 -6.07 32.92 -44.94
C VAL A 466 -5.44 33.33 -43.60
N LEU A 467 -6.24 33.43 -42.55
CA LEU A 467 -5.78 33.83 -41.22
C LEU A 467 -4.78 32.83 -40.62
N SER A 468 -5.08 31.53 -40.68
CA SER A 468 -4.23 30.46 -40.17
C SER A 468 -2.90 30.42 -40.93
N THR A 469 -2.94 30.59 -42.26
CA THR A 469 -1.74 30.65 -43.11
C THR A 469 -0.86 31.83 -42.71
N VAL A 470 -1.43 33.02 -42.53
CA VAL A 470 -0.68 34.20 -42.07
C VAL A 470 -0.04 33.95 -40.70
N PHE A 471 -0.78 33.39 -39.75
CA PHE A 471 -0.25 33.07 -38.41
C PHE A 471 0.85 32.01 -38.46
N LEU A 472 0.66 30.93 -39.23
CA LEU A 472 1.66 29.88 -39.40
C LEU A 472 2.92 30.45 -40.04
N VAL A 473 2.81 31.24 -41.11
CA VAL A 473 3.97 31.90 -41.73
C VAL A 473 4.70 32.79 -40.72
N LEU A 474 3.97 33.60 -39.94
CA LEU A 474 4.55 34.46 -38.90
C LEU A 474 5.31 33.65 -37.86
N VAL A 475 4.72 32.58 -37.32
CA VAL A 475 5.35 31.73 -36.30
C VAL A 475 6.56 30.98 -36.87
N PHE A 476 6.43 30.43 -38.07
CA PHE A 476 7.48 29.65 -38.71
C PHE A 476 8.61 30.50 -39.29
N SER A 477 8.40 31.79 -39.52
CA SER A 477 9.45 32.73 -39.96
C SER A 477 10.60 32.86 -38.95
N VAL A 478 10.34 32.60 -37.67
CA VAL A 478 11.32 32.69 -36.57
C VAL A 478 12.00 31.33 -36.30
N LEU A 479 11.62 30.27 -37.01
CA LEU A 479 12.16 28.92 -36.83
C LEU A 479 12.99 28.49 -38.05
N PRO A 480 13.86 27.45 -37.92
CA PRO A 480 14.63 26.94 -39.05
C PRO A 480 13.74 26.55 -40.23
N SER A 481 14.15 26.80 -41.47
CA SER A 481 13.28 26.64 -42.66
C SER A 481 12.96 25.19 -43.05
N ARG A 482 13.78 24.23 -42.61
CA ARG A 482 13.63 22.78 -42.89
C ARG A 482 13.18 22.01 -41.66
N PHE A 483 12.57 20.85 -41.87
CA PHE A 483 12.27 19.89 -40.80
C PHE A 483 13.51 19.08 -40.47
N GLU A 484 13.82 18.92 -39.18
CA GLU A 484 14.90 18.04 -38.73
C GLU A 484 14.36 16.62 -38.54
N THR A 485 15.01 15.65 -39.17
CA THR A 485 14.64 14.23 -39.03
C THR A 485 15.36 13.59 -37.85
N LEU A 486 14.82 13.78 -36.64
CA LEU A 486 15.41 13.27 -35.40
C LEU A 486 15.02 11.81 -35.06
N SER A 487 14.21 11.16 -35.90
CA SER A 487 13.67 9.82 -35.62
C SER A 487 14.07 8.76 -36.63
N ALA A 488 14.39 7.56 -36.12
CA ALA A 488 14.72 6.38 -36.91
C ALA A 488 13.59 6.00 -37.88
N ARG A 489 13.96 5.32 -38.99
CA ARG A 489 13.03 4.91 -40.05
C ARG A 489 11.89 4.05 -39.51
N TRP A 490 12.18 3.05 -38.67
CA TRP A 490 11.17 2.17 -38.09
C TRP A 490 10.12 2.92 -37.23
N VAL A 491 10.54 3.95 -36.49
CA VAL A 491 9.62 4.73 -35.65
C VAL A 491 8.64 5.52 -36.54
N ARG A 492 9.11 5.99 -37.70
CA ARG A 492 8.26 6.69 -38.67
C ARG A 492 7.31 5.74 -39.39
N THR A 493 7.77 4.55 -39.78
CA THR A 493 6.90 3.55 -40.40
C THR A 493 5.82 3.07 -39.43
N ARG A 494 6.16 2.88 -38.14
CA ARG A 494 5.18 2.57 -37.09
C ARG A 494 4.11 3.67 -36.99
N ASP A 495 4.52 4.94 -36.92
CA ASP A 495 3.56 6.03 -36.77
C ASP A 495 2.70 6.22 -38.02
N ALA A 496 3.27 5.99 -39.21
CA ALA A 496 2.50 5.94 -40.44
C ALA A 496 1.46 4.82 -40.41
N MET A 497 1.82 3.63 -39.96
CA MET A 497 0.86 2.51 -39.79
C MET A 497 -0.25 2.87 -38.81
N ILE A 498 0.08 3.45 -37.65
CA ILE A 498 -0.94 3.90 -36.67
C ILE A 498 -1.87 4.92 -37.32
N ALA A 499 -1.33 5.92 -38.01
CA ALA A 499 -2.13 6.96 -38.66
C ALA A 499 -3.05 6.40 -39.76
N ILE A 500 -2.56 5.47 -40.58
CA ILE A 500 -3.35 4.81 -41.63
C ILE A 500 -4.49 4.00 -41.01
N VAL A 501 -4.19 3.16 -40.01
CA VAL A 501 -5.20 2.31 -39.36
C VAL A 501 -6.26 3.15 -38.66
N VAL A 502 -5.86 4.19 -37.93
CA VAL A 502 -6.80 5.12 -37.28
C VAL A 502 -7.62 5.88 -38.32
N GLY A 503 -7.00 6.36 -39.40
CA GLY A 503 -7.69 7.07 -40.47
C GLY A 503 -8.74 6.20 -41.17
N LEU A 504 -8.40 4.95 -41.50
CA LEU A 504 -9.32 3.97 -42.08
C LEU A 504 -10.45 3.62 -41.11
N LEU A 505 -10.14 3.43 -39.83
CA LEU A 505 -11.15 3.19 -38.81
C LEU A 505 -12.12 4.37 -38.70
N MET A 506 -11.62 5.60 -38.55
CA MET A 506 -12.48 6.77 -38.42
C MET A 506 -13.28 7.04 -39.69
N GLY A 507 -12.68 6.82 -40.87
CA GLY A 507 -13.37 6.94 -42.15
C GLY A 507 -14.50 5.92 -42.30
N THR A 508 -14.27 4.66 -41.92
CA THR A 508 -15.31 3.62 -41.95
C THR A 508 -16.41 3.87 -40.92
N ILE A 509 -16.07 4.30 -39.70
CA ILE A 509 -17.05 4.72 -38.69
C ILE A 509 -17.90 5.88 -39.22
N ALA A 510 -17.28 6.91 -39.79
CA ALA A 510 -18.00 8.06 -40.34
C ALA A 510 -18.93 7.65 -41.49
N LEU A 511 -18.48 6.76 -42.38
CA LEU A 511 -19.29 6.24 -43.49
C LEU A 511 -20.49 5.45 -42.98
N VAL A 512 -20.28 4.50 -42.07
CA VAL A 512 -21.35 3.68 -41.47
C VAL A 512 -22.34 4.56 -40.70
N SER A 513 -21.85 5.56 -39.97
CA SER A 513 -22.69 6.50 -39.23
C SER A 513 -23.50 7.40 -40.15
N ALA A 514 -22.93 7.89 -41.26
CA ALA A 514 -23.62 8.76 -42.21
C ALA A 514 -24.77 8.03 -42.93
N SER A 515 -24.64 6.73 -43.17
CA SER A 515 -25.72 5.89 -43.71
C SER A 515 -26.76 5.46 -42.68
N SER A 516 -26.56 5.75 -41.39
CA SER A 516 -27.47 5.30 -40.34
C SER A 516 -28.71 6.20 -40.24
N GLY A 517 -29.84 5.74 -40.79
CA GLY A 517 -31.13 6.44 -40.71
C GLY A 517 -31.87 6.23 -39.39
N MET A 518 -31.16 6.20 -38.25
CA MET A 518 -31.75 5.80 -36.96
C MET A 518 -32.81 6.78 -36.45
N PHE A 519 -32.70 8.06 -36.80
CA PHE A 519 -33.62 9.13 -36.38
C PHE A 519 -34.00 10.02 -37.56
N ALA A 520 -35.19 10.63 -37.49
CA ALA A 520 -35.63 11.60 -38.48
C ALA A 520 -34.75 12.87 -38.42
N PRO A 521 -34.32 13.43 -39.58
CA PRO A 521 -33.55 14.67 -39.60
C PRO A 521 -34.34 15.86 -39.04
N LEU A 522 -33.65 16.78 -38.36
CA LEU A 522 -34.23 18.03 -37.86
C LEU A 522 -34.31 19.14 -38.92
N ALA A 523 -33.71 18.96 -40.10
CA ALA A 523 -33.69 19.97 -41.15
C ALA A 523 -35.09 20.50 -41.55
N PRO A 524 -36.15 19.66 -41.71
CA PRO A 524 -37.48 20.15 -42.04
C PRO A 524 -38.05 21.11 -40.99
N TYR A 525 -37.77 20.89 -39.71
CA TYR A 525 -38.20 21.78 -38.63
C TYR A 525 -37.57 23.17 -38.77
N PHE A 526 -36.25 23.24 -38.97
CA PHE A 526 -35.57 24.52 -39.13
C PHE A 526 -35.99 25.26 -40.41
N LEU A 527 -36.16 24.55 -41.52
CA LEU A 527 -36.64 25.15 -42.78
C LEU A 527 -38.05 25.74 -42.62
N ALA A 528 -38.95 25.05 -41.91
CA ALA A 528 -40.31 25.52 -41.70
C ALA A 528 -40.42 26.70 -40.71
N ASN A 529 -39.50 26.81 -39.75
CA ASN A 529 -39.62 27.77 -38.64
C ASN A 529 -38.65 28.96 -38.70
N SER A 530 -37.59 28.93 -39.52
CA SER A 530 -36.59 30.02 -39.53
C SER A 530 -37.15 31.38 -39.95
N LEU A 531 -38.00 31.42 -40.97
CA LEU A 531 -38.63 32.67 -41.39
C LEU A 531 -39.83 33.08 -40.52
N PRO A 532 -40.82 32.21 -40.22
CA PRO A 532 -42.02 32.64 -39.49
C PRO A 532 -41.78 32.85 -37.98
N ALA A 533 -40.87 32.11 -37.35
CA ALA A 533 -40.63 32.22 -35.91
C ALA A 533 -39.43 33.12 -35.58
N ALA A 534 -38.33 33.00 -36.33
CA ALA A 534 -37.08 33.71 -36.07
C ALA A 534 -36.80 34.89 -37.04
N GLN A 535 -37.73 35.16 -37.97
CA GLN A 535 -37.69 36.31 -38.89
C GLN A 535 -36.45 36.37 -39.80
N GLY A 536 -35.76 35.25 -40.03
CA GLY A 536 -34.55 35.19 -40.84
C GLY A 536 -34.63 34.23 -42.03
N ALA A 537 -34.19 34.69 -43.20
CA ALA A 537 -34.15 33.88 -44.43
C ALA A 537 -32.89 32.99 -44.52
N ASN A 538 -31.79 33.38 -43.87
CA ASN A 538 -30.59 32.55 -43.79
C ASN A 538 -30.73 31.55 -42.62
N VAL A 539 -31.13 30.33 -42.96
CA VAL A 539 -31.39 29.25 -42.00
C VAL A 539 -30.16 28.89 -41.16
N VAL A 540 -28.96 28.89 -41.75
CA VAL A 540 -27.72 28.57 -41.02
C VAL A 540 -27.44 29.65 -39.97
N ASN A 541 -27.50 30.92 -40.36
CA ASN A 541 -27.32 32.04 -39.44
C ASN A 541 -28.37 32.03 -38.32
N VAL A 542 -29.65 31.82 -38.66
CA VAL A 542 -30.74 31.72 -37.68
C VAL A 542 -30.53 30.58 -36.69
N ILE A 543 -30.05 29.42 -37.14
CA ILE A 543 -29.68 28.32 -36.23
C ILE A 543 -28.58 28.76 -35.27
N LEU A 544 -27.53 29.43 -35.76
CA LEU A 544 -26.39 29.82 -34.94
C LEU A 544 -26.74 30.90 -33.92
N VAL A 545 -27.56 31.90 -34.28
CA VAL A 545 -27.79 33.06 -33.40
C VAL A 545 -29.07 32.97 -32.57
N ASP A 546 -30.08 32.24 -33.02
CA ASP A 546 -31.38 32.15 -32.36
C ASP A 546 -31.64 30.74 -31.81
N PHE A 547 -31.96 29.76 -32.65
CA PHE A 547 -32.33 28.41 -32.19
C PHE A 547 -31.25 27.73 -31.34
N ARG A 548 -29.97 27.93 -31.66
CA ARG A 548 -28.81 27.39 -30.93
C ARG A 548 -27.79 28.48 -30.59
N GLY A 549 -28.27 29.70 -30.32
CA GLY A 549 -27.48 30.87 -29.89
C GLY A 549 -26.50 30.60 -28.74
N PHE A 550 -26.87 29.68 -27.85
CA PHE A 550 -26.04 29.31 -26.70
C PHE A 550 -24.71 28.65 -27.09
N ASP A 551 -24.68 27.87 -28.18
CA ASP A 551 -23.45 27.24 -28.66
C ASP A 551 -22.49 28.31 -29.21
N THR A 552 -23.03 29.28 -29.96
CA THR A 552 -22.24 30.41 -30.50
C THR A 552 -21.71 31.32 -29.40
N LEU A 553 -22.44 31.55 -28.31
CA LEU A 553 -21.90 32.22 -27.12
C LEU A 553 -20.68 31.49 -26.54
N GLY A 554 -20.73 30.15 -26.51
CA GLY A 554 -19.61 29.30 -26.10
C GLY A 554 -18.39 29.46 -27.01
N GLU A 555 -18.59 29.42 -28.33
CA GLU A 555 -17.52 29.59 -29.32
C GLU A 555 -16.84 30.97 -29.22
N VAL A 556 -17.62 32.05 -29.10
CA VAL A 556 -17.10 33.41 -28.91
C VAL A 556 -16.28 33.50 -27.62
N THR A 557 -16.74 32.84 -26.56
CA THR A 557 -16.02 32.77 -25.28
C THR A 557 -14.68 32.03 -25.44
N VAL A 558 -14.64 30.93 -26.19
CA VAL A 558 -13.39 30.20 -26.49
C VAL A 558 -12.39 31.08 -27.25
N LEU A 559 -12.85 31.81 -28.28
CA LEU A 559 -11.98 32.73 -29.03
C LEU A 559 -11.46 33.87 -28.15
N PHE A 560 -12.30 34.43 -27.29
CA PHE A 560 -11.90 35.45 -26.32
C PHE A 560 -10.82 34.92 -25.35
N ILE A 561 -11.04 33.73 -24.76
CA ILE A 561 -10.06 33.10 -23.86
C ILE A 561 -8.75 32.81 -24.59
N ALA A 562 -8.81 32.29 -25.82
CA ALA A 562 -7.63 32.04 -26.63
C ALA A 562 -6.84 33.34 -26.89
N ALA A 563 -7.52 34.43 -27.24
CA ALA A 563 -6.92 35.74 -27.45
C ALA A 563 -6.25 36.29 -26.18
N VAL A 564 -6.93 36.22 -25.03
CA VAL A 564 -6.37 36.61 -23.73
C VAL A 564 -5.18 35.74 -23.34
N GLY A 565 -5.24 34.43 -23.60
CA GLY A 565 -4.16 33.49 -23.36
C GLY A 565 -2.91 33.80 -24.19
N ILE A 566 -3.08 34.04 -25.49
CA ILE A 566 -2.00 34.46 -26.39
C ILE A 566 -1.39 35.78 -25.91
N TYR A 567 -2.21 36.77 -25.59
CA TYR A 567 -1.75 38.06 -25.08
C TYR A 567 -0.93 37.91 -23.80
N SER A 568 -1.41 37.09 -22.86
CA SER A 568 -0.75 36.84 -21.57
C SER A 568 0.60 36.14 -21.77
N LEU A 569 0.67 35.10 -22.62
CA LEU A 569 1.91 34.40 -22.94
C LEU A 569 2.95 35.33 -23.59
N LEU A 570 2.52 36.21 -24.49
CA LEU A 570 3.41 37.20 -25.13
C LEU A 570 3.96 38.22 -24.13
N ARG A 571 3.15 38.66 -23.15
CA ARG A 571 3.61 39.57 -22.09
C ARG A 571 4.56 38.91 -21.10
N MET A 572 4.29 37.68 -20.68
CA MET A 572 5.14 36.98 -19.70
C MET A 572 6.57 36.75 -20.21
N ARG A 573 6.73 36.56 -21.53
CA ARG A 573 8.04 36.34 -22.17
C ARG A 573 9.02 37.53 -22.05
N ASN A 574 8.52 38.73 -21.76
CA ASN A 574 9.34 39.94 -21.57
C ASN A 574 9.92 40.07 -20.15
N THR A 575 9.62 39.14 -19.24
CA THR A 575 10.32 39.05 -17.96
C THR A 575 11.59 38.23 -18.18
N PRO A 576 12.81 38.80 -18.07
CA PRO A 576 14.02 38.02 -18.27
C PRO A 576 14.02 36.84 -17.29
N PRO A 577 14.42 35.63 -17.72
CA PRO A 577 14.56 34.53 -16.78
C PRO A 577 15.52 34.99 -15.70
N LYS A 578 15.11 34.93 -14.42
CA LYS A 578 16.04 35.09 -13.30
C LYS A 578 17.12 34.03 -13.50
N VAL A 579 18.26 34.45 -14.03
CA VAL A 579 19.46 33.63 -14.10
C VAL A 579 19.75 33.25 -12.66
N ARG A 580 19.48 32.00 -12.28
CA ARG A 580 20.09 31.43 -11.08
C ARG A 580 21.58 31.52 -11.34
N SER A 581 22.21 32.53 -10.74
CA SER A 581 23.66 32.69 -10.68
C SER A 581 24.25 31.32 -10.38
N LYS A 582 25.02 30.78 -11.33
CA LYS A 582 25.86 29.63 -11.07
C LYS A 582 26.84 30.10 -10.01
N ALA A 583 26.63 29.68 -8.77
CA ALA A 583 27.67 29.75 -7.75
C ALA A 583 28.93 29.10 -8.33
N PRO A 584 30.12 29.72 -8.19
CA PRO A 584 31.34 29.17 -8.74
C PRO A 584 31.61 27.80 -8.12
N MET A 585 31.85 26.79 -8.96
CA MET A 585 32.35 25.50 -8.50
C MET A 585 33.73 25.71 -7.87
N ILE A 586 33.76 25.79 -6.55
CA ILE A 586 34.98 25.54 -5.78
C ILE A 586 35.12 24.03 -5.67
N ALA A 587 36.18 23.50 -6.27
CA ALA A 587 36.60 22.12 -6.08
C ALA A 587 36.97 21.91 -4.62
N GLN A 588 36.18 21.12 -3.89
CA GLN A 588 36.58 20.54 -2.61
C GLN A 588 36.24 19.05 -2.61
N HIS A 589 37.29 18.24 -2.66
CA HIS A 589 37.26 16.89 -2.14
C HIS A 589 36.85 16.95 -0.67
N HIS A 590 35.69 16.39 -0.29
CA HIS A 590 35.49 15.78 1.03
C HIS A 590 34.27 14.85 1.04
N VAL A 591 34.55 13.59 1.40
CA VAL A 591 33.77 12.55 2.10
C VAL A 591 32.23 12.71 2.15
N ALA A 592 31.55 11.69 1.62
CA ALA A 592 30.10 11.52 1.66
C ALA A 592 29.54 11.51 3.09
N THR A 593 28.60 12.43 3.35
CA THR A 593 27.60 12.34 4.42
C THR A 593 26.20 12.29 3.77
N PRO A 594 25.23 11.57 4.36
CA PRO A 594 23.90 11.41 3.76
C PRO A 594 23.07 12.71 3.84
N PRO A 595 22.11 12.92 2.93
CA PRO A 595 21.41 14.19 2.82
C PRO A 595 20.43 14.41 3.99
N GLN A 596 20.52 15.57 4.63
CA GLN A 596 19.45 16.10 5.49
C GLN A 596 18.24 16.51 4.64
N LYS A 597 17.04 16.22 5.13
CA LYS A 597 15.75 16.59 4.50
C LYS A 597 15.59 18.12 4.42
N PRO A 598 14.99 18.69 3.36
CA PRO A 598 14.65 20.10 3.32
C PRO A 598 13.49 20.44 4.27
N ASP A 599 13.52 21.65 4.84
CA ASP A 599 12.49 22.19 5.73
C ASP A 599 11.15 22.38 4.99
N LEU A 600 10.08 21.81 5.56
CA LEU A 600 8.72 21.78 5.01
C LEU A 600 7.96 23.13 5.06
N ILE A 601 8.62 24.21 5.45
CA ILE A 601 8.00 25.52 5.68
C ILE A 601 8.04 26.38 4.40
N GLU A 602 9.16 26.41 3.67
CA GLU A 602 9.29 27.22 2.44
C GLU A 602 8.38 26.71 1.30
N GLU A 603 8.11 25.40 1.23
CA GLU A 603 7.26 24.82 0.20
C GLU A 603 5.76 25.12 0.42
N ARG A 604 5.34 25.36 1.69
CA ARG A 604 3.95 25.72 2.02
C ARG A 604 3.61 27.17 1.73
N GLU A 605 4.56 28.10 1.87
CA GLU A 605 4.32 29.51 1.55
C GLU A 605 4.27 29.74 0.03
N ALA A 606 5.16 29.09 -0.74
CA ALA A 606 5.16 29.19 -2.20
C ALA A 606 3.90 28.62 -2.88
N VAL A 607 3.28 27.58 -2.30
CA VAL A 607 2.03 27.00 -2.82
C VAL A 607 0.80 27.85 -2.45
N ARG A 608 0.87 28.60 -1.34
CA ARG A 608 -0.25 29.42 -0.87
C ARG A 608 -0.42 30.71 -1.68
N ASP A 609 0.67 31.35 -2.07
CA ASP A 609 0.63 32.57 -2.89
C ASP A 609 0.19 32.32 -4.35
N VAL A 610 0.58 31.19 -4.93
CA VAL A 610 0.16 30.83 -6.31
C VAL A 610 -1.33 30.46 -6.37
N GLY A 611 -1.90 29.92 -5.28
CA GLY A 611 -3.30 29.53 -5.21
C GLY A 611 -4.27 30.72 -5.08
N LEU A 612 -3.89 31.79 -4.39
CA LEU A 612 -4.74 32.97 -4.16
C LEU A 612 -4.89 33.84 -5.41
N ASP A 613 -3.82 34.00 -6.20
CA ASP A 613 -3.87 34.79 -7.45
C ASP A 613 -4.67 34.10 -8.56
N HIS A 614 -4.67 32.75 -8.60
CA HIS A 614 -5.45 31.99 -9.59
C HIS A 614 -6.96 32.07 -9.34
N PHE A 615 -7.41 32.05 -8.08
CA PHE A 615 -8.84 32.17 -7.76
C PHE A 615 -9.38 33.58 -8.03
N ALA A 616 -8.59 34.62 -7.78
CA ALA A 616 -8.95 36.00 -8.09
C ALA A 616 -9.09 36.22 -9.62
N TYR A 617 -8.22 35.60 -10.43
CA TYR A 617 -8.27 35.70 -11.89
C TYR A 617 -9.46 34.94 -12.49
N CYS A 618 -9.74 33.72 -12.00
CA CYS A 618 -10.93 32.96 -12.41
C CYS A 618 -12.24 33.66 -12.02
N GLY A 619 -12.27 34.30 -10.84
CA GLY A 619 -13.41 35.12 -10.40
C GLY A 619 -13.63 36.34 -11.30
N ALA A 620 -12.57 37.06 -11.67
CA ALA A 620 -12.65 38.22 -12.56
C ALA A 620 -13.12 37.85 -13.98
N VAL A 621 -12.66 36.72 -14.52
CA VAL A 621 -13.09 36.23 -15.84
C VAL A 621 -14.55 35.77 -15.81
N ALA A 622 -14.98 35.04 -14.78
CA ALA A 622 -16.39 34.65 -14.62
C ALA A 622 -17.31 35.87 -14.49
N THR A 623 -16.85 36.92 -13.79
CA THR A 623 -17.61 38.17 -13.61
C THR A 623 -17.69 38.97 -14.92
N ALA A 624 -16.62 38.99 -15.73
CA ALA A 624 -16.63 39.63 -17.04
C ALA A 624 -17.53 38.89 -18.05
N VAL A 625 -17.51 37.56 -18.05
CA VAL A 625 -18.41 36.74 -18.89
C VAL A 625 -19.87 36.90 -18.46
N ALA A 626 -20.15 36.94 -17.15
CA ALA A 626 -21.48 37.22 -16.64
C ALA A 626 -21.97 38.64 -16.99
N ALA A 627 -21.08 39.64 -16.93
CA ALA A 627 -21.42 41.02 -17.30
C ALA A 627 -21.71 41.18 -18.80
N VAL A 628 -21.00 40.47 -19.68
CA VAL A 628 -21.25 40.45 -21.13
C VAL A 628 -22.55 39.69 -21.43
N ALA A 629 -22.81 38.55 -20.78
CA ALA A 629 -24.07 37.83 -20.93
C ALA A 629 -25.28 38.65 -20.45
N LEU A 630 -25.14 39.41 -19.36
CA LEU A 630 -26.16 40.35 -18.86
C LEU A 630 -26.36 41.54 -19.80
N ALA A 631 -25.29 42.05 -20.44
CA ALA A 631 -25.40 43.15 -21.39
C ALA A 631 -26.10 42.73 -22.71
N VAL A 632 -25.95 41.47 -23.13
CA VAL A 632 -26.62 40.92 -24.33
C VAL A 632 -28.09 40.60 -24.06
N TYR A 633 -28.48 40.30 -22.82
CA TYR A 633 -29.87 40.01 -22.45
C TYR A 633 -30.69 41.24 -22.02
N ALA A 634 -30.04 42.38 -21.76
CA ALA A 634 -30.68 43.56 -21.18
C ALA A 634 -31.14 44.62 -22.19
N ASP A 635 -31.09 44.35 -23.51
CA ASP A 635 -31.67 45.26 -24.51
C ASP A 635 -32.96 44.68 -25.14
N PRO A 636 -34.13 44.91 -24.53
CA PRO A 636 -35.41 44.60 -25.16
C PRO A 636 -35.95 45.87 -25.81
N ARG A 637 -35.49 46.21 -27.02
CA ARG A 637 -36.21 47.14 -27.92
C ARG A 637 -36.12 46.65 -29.37
N PRO A 638 -37.24 46.81 -30.12
CA PRO A 638 -37.62 45.93 -31.24
C PRO A 638 -36.73 46.03 -32.47
#